data_AF-A0A356CQQ0-F1
#
_entry.id   AF-A0A356CQQ0-F1
#
_cell.length_a   1.000
_cell.length_b   1.000
_cell.length_c   1.000
_cell.angle_alpha   90.00
_cell.angle_beta   90.00
_cell.angle_gamma   90.00
#
_symmetry.space_group_name_H-M   'P 1'
#
loop_
_entity.id
_entity.type
_entity.pdbx_description
1 polymer ?
#
loop_
_entity_poly.entity_id
_entity_poly.type
_entity_poly.pdbx_seq_one_letter_code
_entity_poly.pdbx_strand_id
1 'polypeptide(L)'
;MYLKSIELTGFKSFAKKSELQFTSKISAIVGPNGSGKSNVAESFSFVLGEQSIKSLRGKKGEDLIWNGSPDTPRANRASVKIVFDNSSKFLPIDYDTVTIERVVHRDSVNEYLINGSQVRLRDVVELLSSAHIGSSGHHIISQGEADRILNANIKERKSMIEDALGLKMYQYKKQESEKKLAKTQENIAQTQSLRREIMPHIRFLKKQVEKVQKSIELREELQKEALEYCKREDEYIKVTTTRIETERWPLIQKEKELNNELSEARAVLEGAKHRDATSEELIELEQNLFKVRSEKDNLFREVGKIDGEVSSLIRMVKKQEEVAHSLEHKTVTLVSVESLSAQIEAKIIEAKKAGDIDTLLRVLDEVGEILSAFVDKNKDKIDMSLLTEAEKDIENLKESKENIEKSLEEIKDKESQLAFQYTALQNKIEKEKDSNRDAEKAVFRVMAESQEVRSRLRSLKTEEETLHLVQEDFKRELTELGMMLGTHVLHFQDLAFDFNEDRHIQEERRRKIEKIKIRLEDSGGAGGADVLKEYTEASERDAFLEKELADLEKTATSLTELISDLDARLSVEFKNGVEKINIQFREYFIVMFGGGEARLSIVTPPKRKKSEVDELLDGGEISEEELALRSLDEAGEEEGIDIEVNLPKKKIKGLMMLSGGERALTSIALLFAISQVNPPPFIILDETDAALDEANSKKYGDMIESLSKYSQLILITHNRETMSRAGVLYGVTMGMGGGSKLLSVAFEEAVTIAK
;
A
#
# COMPACT_ATOMS: atom_id res chain seq x y z
N MET A 1 -2.87 -46.50 -39.57
CA MET A 1 -2.46 -45.31 -40.34
C MET A 1 -3.09 -44.11 -39.68
N TYR A 2 -2.37 -43.00 -39.57
CA TYR A 2 -2.85 -41.82 -38.84
C TYR A 2 -3.46 -40.79 -39.78
N LEU A 3 -2.96 -40.65 -41.01
CA LEU A 3 -3.45 -39.71 -42.00
C LEU A 3 -4.38 -40.43 -42.99
N LYS A 4 -5.65 -40.01 -43.08
CA LYS A 4 -6.63 -40.58 -44.01
C LYS A 4 -6.64 -39.86 -45.35
N SER A 5 -6.76 -38.54 -45.35
CA SER A 5 -6.79 -37.76 -46.58
C SER A 5 -6.39 -36.30 -46.39
N ILE A 6 -6.02 -35.67 -47.51
CA ILE A 6 -5.86 -34.22 -47.62
C ILE A 6 -6.71 -33.70 -48.79
N GLU A 7 -7.45 -32.62 -48.55
CA GLU A 7 -8.29 -31.93 -49.51
C GLU A 7 -7.75 -30.51 -49.76
N LEU A 8 -7.62 -30.16 -51.04
CA LEU A 8 -7.07 -28.91 -51.53
C LEU A 8 -8.11 -28.21 -52.38
N THR A 9 -8.49 -26.97 -52.03
CA THR A 9 -9.42 -26.18 -52.83
C THR A 9 -8.91 -24.77 -53.02
N GLY A 10 -8.66 -24.37 -54.26
CA GLY A 10 -8.20 -23.02 -54.60
C GLY A 10 -6.79 -22.70 -54.10
N PHE A 11 -6.02 -23.70 -53.65
CA PHE A 11 -4.69 -23.53 -53.07
C PHE A 11 -3.60 -23.61 -54.15
N LYS A 12 -2.83 -22.53 -54.33
CA LYS A 12 -1.80 -22.40 -55.37
C LYS A 12 -2.29 -22.94 -56.71
N SER A 13 -1.63 -23.95 -57.28
CA SER A 13 -1.98 -24.54 -58.59
C SER A 13 -3.25 -25.41 -58.58
N PHE A 14 -3.81 -25.73 -57.42
CA PHE A 14 -5.02 -26.56 -57.29
C PHE A 14 -6.30 -25.71 -57.35
N ALA A 15 -6.70 -25.32 -58.57
CA ALA A 15 -7.85 -24.46 -58.81
C ALA A 15 -9.21 -25.07 -58.38
N LYS A 16 -9.37 -26.39 -58.54
CA LYS A 16 -10.59 -27.15 -58.18
C LYS A 16 -10.31 -28.05 -56.98
N LYS A 17 -11.37 -28.45 -56.27
CA LYS A 17 -11.31 -29.42 -55.18
C LYS A 17 -10.58 -30.68 -55.64
N SER A 18 -9.50 -31.01 -54.94
CA SER A 18 -8.59 -32.10 -55.23
C SER A 18 -8.31 -32.85 -53.93
N GLU A 19 -8.48 -34.18 -53.91
CA GLU A 19 -8.36 -35.00 -52.70
C GLU A 19 -7.33 -36.12 -52.92
N LEU A 20 -6.42 -36.30 -51.97
CA LEU A 20 -5.50 -37.44 -51.91
C LEU A 20 -5.88 -38.30 -50.70
N GLN A 21 -6.16 -39.58 -50.92
CA GLN A 21 -6.60 -40.54 -49.90
C GLN A 21 -5.51 -41.57 -49.60
N PHE A 22 -4.83 -41.47 -48.47
CA PHE A 22 -3.66 -42.29 -48.19
C PHE A 22 -4.08 -43.68 -47.68
N THR A 23 -3.98 -44.69 -48.54
CA THR A 23 -4.37 -46.09 -48.25
C THR A 23 -3.19 -47.02 -48.00
N SER A 24 -1.95 -46.59 -48.23
CA SER A 24 -0.73 -47.36 -47.97
C SER A 24 0.20 -46.61 -47.01
N LYS A 25 1.09 -47.38 -46.35
CA LYS A 25 2.14 -46.85 -45.46
C LYS A 25 3.14 -45.97 -46.21
N ILE A 26 3.38 -46.24 -47.49
CA ILE A 26 4.24 -45.43 -48.35
C ILE A 26 3.42 -44.98 -49.55
N SER A 27 3.18 -43.67 -49.64
CA SER A 27 2.52 -43.03 -50.78
C SER A 27 3.54 -42.16 -51.49
N ALA A 28 3.61 -42.22 -52.81
CA ALA A 28 4.45 -41.31 -53.58
C ALA A 28 3.65 -40.40 -54.49
N ILE A 29 4.07 -39.14 -54.60
CA ILE A 29 3.49 -38.08 -55.40
C ILE A 29 4.49 -37.76 -56.50
N VAL A 30 4.08 -37.97 -57.75
CA VAL A 30 4.95 -37.96 -58.93
C VAL A 30 4.37 -37.07 -60.01
N GLY A 31 5.17 -36.67 -60.99
CA GLY A 31 4.71 -35.78 -62.06
C GLY A 31 5.84 -34.95 -62.68
N PRO A 32 5.60 -34.26 -63.80
CA PRO A 32 6.60 -33.40 -64.44
C PRO A 32 6.94 -32.17 -63.57
N ASN A 33 8.05 -31.49 -63.88
CA ASN A 33 8.44 -30.27 -63.18
C ASN A 33 7.43 -29.14 -63.43
N GLY A 34 7.16 -28.33 -62.42
CA GLY A 34 6.15 -27.26 -62.50
C GLY A 34 4.69 -27.73 -62.44
N SER A 35 4.43 -29.02 -62.19
CA SER A 35 3.06 -29.56 -62.09
C SER A 35 2.34 -29.29 -60.77
N GLY A 36 3.06 -28.78 -59.77
CA GLY A 36 2.51 -28.50 -58.44
C GLY A 36 2.70 -29.63 -57.42
N LYS A 37 3.60 -30.59 -57.65
CA LYS A 37 3.92 -31.67 -56.68
C LYS A 37 4.30 -31.11 -55.30
N SER A 38 5.26 -30.19 -55.29
CA SER A 38 5.75 -29.58 -54.04
C SER A 38 4.72 -28.62 -53.41
N ASN A 39 3.69 -28.19 -54.15
CA ASN A 39 2.55 -27.47 -53.56
C ASN A 39 1.72 -28.38 -52.65
N VAL A 40 1.78 -29.71 -52.84
CA VAL A 40 1.16 -30.66 -51.91
C VAL A 40 1.90 -30.66 -50.57
N ALA A 41 3.24 -30.74 -50.55
CA ALA A 41 3.99 -30.61 -49.30
C ALA A 41 3.71 -29.29 -48.57
N GLU A 42 3.70 -28.17 -49.28
CA GLU A 42 3.39 -26.86 -48.69
C GLU A 42 1.97 -26.78 -48.12
N SER A 43 1.02 -27.51 -48.71
CA SER A 43 -0.35 -27.53 -48.20
C SER A 43 -0.43 -28.17 -46.82
N PHE A 44 0.40 -29.20 -46.56
CA PHE A 44 0.56 -29.76 -45.22
C PHE A 44 1.18 -28.72 -44.27
N SER A 45 2.30 -28.10 -44.64
CA SER A 45 2.92 -27.05 -43.81
C SER A 45 1.92 -25.91 -43.50
N PHE A 46 1.13 -25.51 -44.48
CA PHE A 46 0.13 -24.45 -44.35
C PHE A 46 -0.94 -24.80 -43.30
N VAL A 47 -1.57 -25.97 -43.39
CA VAL A 47 -2.65 -26.34 -42.45
C VAL A 47 -2.12 -26.72 -41.05
N LEU A 48 -0.88 -27.22 -40.95
CA LEU A 48 -0.23 -27.55 -39.68
C LEU A 48 0.31 -26.33 -38.91
N GLY A 49 0.12 -25.12 -39.45
CA GLY A 49 0.35 -23.87 -38.72
C GLY A 49 1.60 -23.08 -39.10
N GLU A 50 2.25 -23.38 -40.22
CA GLU A 50 3.36 -22.56 -40.73
C GLU A 50 2.88 -21.12 -41.00
N GLN A 51 3.54 -20.14 -40.37
CA GLN A 51 3.20 -18.72 -40.50
C GLN A 51 4.08 -18.03 -41.55
N SER A 52 5.29 -18.54 -41.80
CA SER A 52 6.24 -17.93 -42.72
C SER A 52 5.78 -18.14 -44.16
N ILE A 53 5.25 -17.08 -44.78
CA ILE A 53 4.86 -17.08 -46.19
C ILE A 53 6.06 -17.38 -47.10
N LYS A 54 7.28 -16.99 -46.67
CA LYS A 54 8.53 -17.31 -47.37
C LYS A 54 8.84 -18.81 -47.35
N SER A 55 8.55 -19.50 -46.24
CA SER A 55 8.66 -20.96 -46.11
C SER A 55 7.73 -21.66 -47.11
N LEU A 56 6.50 -21.17 -47.23
CA LEU A 56 5.51 -21.61 -48.21
C LEU A 56 5.78 -21.08 -49.63
N ARG A 57 7.02 -20.71 -49.99
CA ARG A 57 7.45 -20.16 -51.31
C ARG A 57 6.50 -19.10 -51.90
N GLY A 58 6.01 -18.19 -51.06
CA GLY A 58 5.20 -17.03 -51.45
C GLY A 58 5.84 -15.70 -51.02
N LYS A 59 5.33 -14.58 -51.53
CA LYS A 59 5.69 -13.23 -51.06
C LYS A 59 4.55 -12.57 -50.27
N LYS A 60 3.31 -12.83 -50.64
CA LYS A 60 2.08 -12.35 -49.98
C LYS A 60 1.12 -13.49 -49.69
N GLY A 61 0.19 -13.29 -48.75
CA GLY A 61 -0.83 -14.29 -48.42
C GLY A 61 -1.72 -14.64 -49.62
N GLU A 62 -1.98 -13.68 -50.50
CA GLU A 62 -2.68 -13.86 -51.76
C GLU A 62 -2.00 -14.86 -52.71
N ASP A 63 -0.67 -15.02 -52.64
CA ASP A 63 0.07 -15.94 -53.52
C ASP A 63 -0.24 -17.42 -53.22
N LEU A 64 -0.83 -17.70 -52.04
CA LEU A 64 -1.30 -19.03 -51.67
C LEU A 64 -2.65 -19.36 -52.33
N ILE A 65 -3.33 -18.37 -52.91
CA ILE A 65 -4.65 -18.50 -53.54
C ILE A 65 -4.47 -18.63 -55.05
N TRP A 66 -5.29 -19.47 -55.68
CA TRP A 66 -5.33 -19.61 -57.13
C TRP A 66 -5.60 -18.26 -57.80
N ASN A 67 -4.62 -17.80 -58.58
CA ASN A 67 -4.65 -16.49 -59.23
C ASN A 67 -5.43 -16.45 -60.55
N GLY A 68 -6.01 -17.58 -60.99
CA GLY A 68 -6.75 -17.67 -62.24
C GLY A 68 -5.89 -18.13 -63.42
N SER A 69 -6.57 -18.61 -64.44
CA SER A 69 -6.02 -18.92 -65.76
C SER A 69 -7.00 -18.51 -66.86
N PRO A 70 -6.64 -18.57 -68.15
CA PRO A 70 -7.57 -18.24 -69.23
C PRO A 70 -8.90 -19.01 -69.17
N ASP A 71 -8.88 -20.26 -68.67
CA ASP A 71 -10.05 -21.14 -68.62
C ASP A 71 -10.77 -21.16 -67.25
N THR A 72 -10.13 -20.66 -66.19
CA THR A 72 -10.70 -20.70 -64.83
C THR A 72 -10.52 -19.38 -64.09
N PRO A 73 -11.60 -18.82 -63.51
CA PRO A 73 -11.52 -17.55 -62.81
C PRO A 73 -10.63 -17.65 -61.58
N ARG A 74 -10.12 -16.49 -61.17
CA ARG A 74 -9.38 -16.32 -59.92
C ARG A 74 -10.23 -16.75 -58.72
N ALA A 75 -9.63 -17.45 -57.75
CA ALA A 75 -10.32 -17.82 -56.52
C ALA A 75 -10.26 -16.67 -55.50
N ASN A 76 -11.30 -16.55 -54.67
CA ASN A 76 -11.35 -15.56 -53.57
C ASN A 76 -10.83 -16.10 -52.23
N ARG A 77 -10.74 -17.43 -52.10
CA ARG A 77 -10.22 -18.13 -50.93
C ARG A 77 -9.48 -19.39 -51.36
N ALA A 78 -8.55 -19.82 -50.54
CA ALA A 78 -7.95 -21.14 -50.59
C ALA A 78 -8.21 -21.87 -49.27
N SER A 79 -8.58 -23.14 -49.32
CA SER A 79 -8.68 -23.98 -48.14
C SER A 79 -7.90 -25.27 -48.31
N VAL A 80 -7.29 -25.71 -47.21
CA VAL A 80 -6.63 -27.00 -47.10
C VAL A 80 -7.18 -27.70 -45.87
N LYS A 81 -7.65 -28.92 -46.04
CA LYS A 81 -8.25 -29.73 -44.98
C LYS A 81 -7.55 -31.08 -44.90
N ILE A 82 -7.07 -31.42 -43.71
CA ILE A 82 -6.50 -32.73 -43.39
C ILE A 82 -7.50 -33.51 -42.53
N VAL A 83 -7.60 -34.81 -42.80
CA VAL A 83 -8.38 -35.77 -42.03
C VAL A 83 -7.46 -36.80 -41.38
N PHE A 84 -7.48 -36.86 -40.06
CA PHE A 84 -6.75 -37.83 -39.24
C PHE A 84 -7.66 -38.94 -38.73
N ASP A 85 -7.13 -40.16 -38.68
CA ASP A 85 -7.69 -41.28 -37.93
C ASP A 85 -7.25 -41.17 -36.46
N ASN A 86 -8.18 -40.84 -35.58
CA ASN A 86 -7.93 -40.69 -34.15
C ASN A 86 -8.52 -41.84 -33.32
N SER A 87 -8.71 -43.03 -33.91
CA SER A 87 -9.20 -44.22 -33.20
C SER A 87 -8.26 -44.65 -32.06
N SER A 88 -6.96 -44.34 -32.17
CA SER A 88 -5.95 -44.58 -31.13
C SER A 88 -5.85 -43.47 -30.08
N LYS A 89 -6.67 -42.41 -30.19
CA LYS A 89 -6.65 -41.21 -29.34
C LYS A 89 -5.25 -40.58 -29.20
N PHE A 90 -4.50 -40.59 -30.30
CA PHE A 90 -3.18 -39.95 -30.36
C PHE A 90 -3.28 -38.41 -30.32
N LEU A 91 -4.41 -37.85 -30.74
CA LEU A 91 -4.81 -36.47 -30.45
C LEU A 91 -5.73 -36.47 -29.22
N PRO A 92 -5.56 -35.53 -28.27
CA PRO A 92 -6.34 -35.42 -27.03
C PRO A 92 -7.75 -34.86 -27.29
N ILE A 93 -8.49 -35.54 -28.14
CA ILE A 93 -9.85 -35.19 -28.58
C ILE A 93 -10.67 -36.49 -28.65
N ASP A 94 -11.92 -36.45 -28.15
CA ASP A 94 -12.77 -37.64 -28.03
C ASP A 94 -13.38 -38.15 -29.35
N TYR A 95 -13.14 -37.46 -30.48
CA TYR A 95 -13.58 -37.90 -31.80
C TYR A 95 -12.65 -38.97 -32.40
N ASP A 96 -13.21 -39.96 -33.09
CA ASP A 96 -12.44 -41.02 -33.77
C ASP A 96 -11.87 -40.57 -35.12
N THR A 97 -12.37 -39.47 -35.66
CA THR A 97 -11.82 -38.81 -36.85
C THR A 97 -11.75 -37.32 -36.56
N VAL A 98 -10.56 -36.74 -36.75
CA VAL A 98 -10.29 -35.33 -36.49
C VAL A 98 -9.96 -34.65 -37.81
N THR A 99 -10.65 -33.55 -38.11
CA THR A 99 -10.39 -32.74 -39.30
C THR A 99 -9.80 -31.40 -38.90
N ILE A 100 -8.66 -31.04 -39.47
CA ILE A 100 -8.03 -29.74 -39.30
C ILE A 100 -8.07 -29.03 -40.65
N GLU A 101 -8.63 -27.83 -40.68
CA GLU A 101 -8.76 -27.04 -41.90
C GLU A 101 -8.21 -25.63 -41.66
N ARG A 102 -7.48 -25.11 -42.65
CA ARG A 102 -7.06 -23.72 -42.69
C ARG A 102 -7.58 -23.09 -43.97
N VAL A 103 -8.21 -21.92 -43.83
CA VAL A 103 -8.72 -21.12 -44.93
C VAL A 103 -7.96 -19.79 -44.98
N VAL A 104 -7.48 -19.39 -46.15
CA VAL A 104 -6.90 -18.07 -46.38
C VAL A 104 -7.74 -17.30 -47.39
N HIS A 105 -8.04 -16.06 -47.05
CA HIS A 105 -8.80 -15.13 -47.87
C HIS A 105 -7.87 -14.11 -48.52
N ARG A 106 -8.35 -13.44 -49.58
CA ARG A 106 -7.54 -12.44 -50.32
C ARG A 106 -7.14 -11.23 -49.48
N ASP A 107 -7.88 -10.91 -48.43
CA ASP A 107 -7.52 -9.90 -47.42
C ASP A 107 -6.39 -10.37 -46.48
N SER A 108 -5.81 -11.56 -46.73
CA SER A 108 -4.80 -12.23 -45.91
C SER A 108 -5.27 -12.63 -44.51
N VAL A 109 -6.59 -12.64 -44.26
CA VAL A 109 -7.17 -13.22 -43.06
C VAL A 109 -7.09 -14.74 -43.15
N ASN A 110 -6.63 -15.36 -42.07
CA ASN A 110 -6.52 -16.82 -41.93
C ASN A 110 -7.53 -17.31 -40.91
N GLU A 111 -8.33 -18.29 -41.29
CA GLU A 111 -9.27 -18.99 -40.42
C GLU A 111 -8.76 -20.40 -40.16
N TYR A 112 -8.83 -20.84 -38.91
CA TYR A 112 -8.45 -22.19 -38.50
C TYR A 112 -9.69 -22.90 -37.97
N LEU A 113 -9.93 -24.12 -38.42
CA LEU A 113 -11.07 -24.91 -38.03
C LEU A 113 -10.63 -26.30 -37.57
N ILE A 114 -11.18 -26.75 -36.43
CA ILE A 114 -11.08 -28.13 -35.97
C ILE A 114 -12.50 -28.71 -35.95
N ASN A 115 -12.72 -29.81 -36.67
CA ASN A 115 -14.04 -30.43 -36.84
C ASN A 115 -15.14 -29.43 -37.28
N GLY A 116 -14.77 -28.43 -38.07
CA GLY A 116 -15.67 -27.38 -38.56
C GLY A 116 -15.93 -26.23 -37.58
N SER A 117 -15.39 -26.28 -36.36
CA SER A 117 -15.47 -25.18 -35.39
C SER A 117 -14.26 -24.27 -35.49
N GLN A 118 -14.47 -22.95 -35.51
CA GLN A 118 -13.40 -21.96 -35.62
C GLN A 118 -12.60 -21.87 -34.32
N VAL A 119 -11.27 -21.94 -34.42
CA VAL A 119 -10.33 -21.93 -33.29
C VAL A 119 -9.17 -20.97 -33.55
N ARG A 120 -8.35 -20.69 -32.52
CA ARG A 120 -7.12 -19.90 -32.72
C ARG A 120 -5.98 -20.82 -33.17
N LEU A 121 -5.01 -20.24 -33.87
CA LEU A 121 -3.79 -20.98 -34.25
C LEU A 121 -3.08 -21.61 -33.04
N ARG A 122 -3.07 -20.92 -31.90
CA ARG A 122 -2.46 -21.44 -30.66
C ARG A 122 -3.08 -22.79 -30.27
N ASP A 123 -4.39 -22.92 -30.39
CA ASP A 123 -5.13 -24.13 -30.01
C ASP A 123 -4.81 -25.28 -30.99
N VAL A 124 -4.66 -24.98 -32.29
CA VAL A 124 -4.19 -25.94 -33.30
C VAL A 124 -2.77 -26.41 -33.00
N VAL A 125 -1.85 -25.49 -32.70
CA VAL A 125 -0.45 -25.82 -32.38
C VAL A 125 -0.34 -26.63 -31.10
N GLU A 126 -1.10 -26.30 -30.05
CA GLU A 126 -1.13 -27.04 -28.79
C GLU A 126 -1.66 -28.47 -28.99
N LEU A 127 -2.76 -28.61 -29.74
CA LEU A 127 -3.32 -29.90 -30.12
C LEU A 127 -2.30 -30.76 -30.87
N LEU A 128 -1.67 -30.20 -31.90
CA LEU A 128 -0.72 -30.93 -32.74
C LEU A 128 0.58 -31.25 -31.97
N SER A 129 1.05 -30.34 -31.09
CA SER A 129 2.26 -30.54 -30.31
C SER A 129 2.15 -31.76 -29.39
N SER A 130 0.96 -32.04 -28.85
CA SER A 130 0.71 -33.25 -28.05
C SER A 130 0.85 -34.56 -28.86
N ALA A 131 0.64 -34.49 -30.17
CA ALA A 131 0.81 -35.60 -31.12
C ALA A 131 2.18 -35.58 -31.82
N HIS A 132 3.13 -34.76 -31.36
CA HIS A 132 4.46 -34.58 -31.95
C HIS A 132 4.43 -34.04 -33.39
N ILE A 133 3.37 -33.30 -33.72
CA ILE A 133 3.23 -32.57 -34.99
C ILE A 133 3.39 -31.08 -34.64
N GLY A 134 4.40 -30.38 -35.16
CA GLY A 134 4.68 -29.00 -34.73
C GLY A 134 5.33 -28.12 -35.80
N SER A 135 5.20 -26.80 -35.70
CA SER A 135 5.63 -25.83 -36.73
C SER A 135 7.14 -25.84 -37.04
N SER A 136 7.98 -26.42 -36.18
CA SER A 136 9.43 -26.61 -36.40
C SER A 136 9.79 -27.94 -37.08
N GLY A 137 8.82 -28.84 -37.26
CA GLY A 137 8.63 -29.46 -38.56
C GLY A 137 9.55 -30.58 -39.03
N HIS A 138 10.25 -31.34 -38.19
CA HIS A 138 11.05 -32.50 -38.69
C HIS A 138 10.23 -33.62 -39.36
N HIS A 139 8.90 -33.47 -39.43
CA HIS A 139 7.98 -34.34 -40.16
C HIS A 139 7.75 -33.89 -41.61
N ILE A 140 8.17 -32.69 -42.03
CA ILE A 140 8.18 -32.26 -43.43
C ILE A 140 9.61 -31.86 -43.78
N ILE A 141 10.24 -32.63 -44.65
CA ILE A 141 11.61 -32.39 -45.11
C ILE A 141 11.52 -31.89 -46.54
N SER A 142 11.59 -30.56 -46.69
CA SER A 142 11.57 -29.93 -48.01
C SER A 142 12.95 -29.94 -48.67
N GLN A 143 12.97 -29.71 -49.99
CA GLN A 143 14.20 -29.55 -50.75
C GLN A 143 15.06 -28.41 -50.17
N GLY A 144 16.31 -28.72 -49.80
CA GLY A 144 17.24 -27.78 -49.15
C GLY A 144 17.08 -27.65 -47.63
N GLU A 145 15.97 -28.10 -47.05
CA GLU A 145 15.81 -28.19 -45.58
C GLU A 145 16.53 -29.38 -44.98
N ALA A 146 16.79 -30.44 -45.78
CA ALA A 146 17.61 -31.57 -45.36
C ALA A 146 18.95 -31.07 -44.76
N ASP A 147 19.63 -30.13 -45.42
CA ASP A 147 20.92 -29.60 -44.96
C ASP A 147 20.83 -28.56 -43.84
N ARG A 148 19.62 -28.14 -43.46
CA ARG A 148 19.41 -27.09 -42.45
C ARG A 148 19.94 -27.50 -41.09
N ILE A 149 19.72 -28.74 -40.67
CA ILE A 149 20.18 -29.23 -39.36
C ILE A 149 21.71 -29.25 -39.25
N LEU A 150 22.41 -29.51 -40.37
CA LEU A 150 23.88 -29.47 -40.40
C LEU A 150 24.42 -28.04 -40.44
N ASN A 151 23.71 -27.10 -41.07
CA ASN A 151 24.12 -25.70 -41.20
C ASN A 151 23.70 -24.82 -40.00
N ALA A 152 22.74 -25.27 -39.21
CA ALA A 152 22.24 -24.57 -38.03
C ALA A 152 23.37 -24.35 -37.00
N ASN A 153 23.26 -23.27 -36.24
CA ASN A 153 24.21 -23.01 -35.16
C ASN A 153 24.02 -24.03 -34.00
N ILE A 154 25.00 -24.14 -33.11
CA ILE A 154 25.03 -25.12 -32.01
C ILE A 154 23.78 -25.03 -31.10
N LYS A 155 23.24 -23.82 -30.87
CA LYS A 155 22.01 -23.59 -30.07
C LYS A 155 20.74 -23.95 -30.84
N GLU A 156 20.65 -23.57 -32.11
CA GLU A 156 19.55 -23.91 -33.01
C GLU A 156 19.44 -25.42 -33.19
N ARG A 157 20.58 -26.13 -33.33
CA ARG A 157 20.61 -27.60 -33.36
C ARG A 157 20.05 -28.22 -32.09
N LYS A 158 20.39 -27.68 -30.91
CA LYS A 158 19.80 -28.11 -29.64
C LYS A 158 18.30 -27.93 -29.64
N SER A 159 17.82 -26.73 -29.96
CA SER A 159 16.38 -26.43 -30.05
C SER A 159 15.64 -27.36 -31.02
N MET A 160 16.24 -27.65 -32.18
CA MET A 160 15.69 -28.59 -33.15
C MET A 160 15.59 -30.02 -32.59
N ILE A 161 16.61 -30.49 -31.86
CA ILE A 161 16.62 -31.84 -31.29
C ILE A 161 15.70 -31.95 -30.07
N GLU A 162 15.63 -30.92 -29.22
CA GLU A 162 14.66 -30.84 -28.11
C GLU A 162 13.22 -30.91 -28.61
N ASP A 163 12.92 -30.20 -29.71
CA ASP A 163 11.61 -30.25 -30.33
C ASP A 163 11.28 -31.65 -30.87
N ALA A 164 12.23 -32.29 -31.54
CA ALA A 164 12.03 -33.64 -32.06
C ALA A 164 11.87 -34.69 -30.95
N LEU A 165 12.51 -34.50 -29.79
CA LEU A 165 12.32 -35.33 -28.60
C LEU A 165 10.99 -35.06 -27.87
N GLY A 166 10.17 -34.11 -28.36
CA GLY A 166 8.90 -33.74 -27.72
C GLY A 166 9.07 -32.90 -26.44
N LEU A 167 10.26 -32.35 -26.20
CA LEU A 167 10.56 -31.59 -24.99
C LEU A 167 10.03 -30.15 -25.03
N LYS A 168 9.55 -29.71 -26.20
CA LYS A 168 9.00 -28.37 -26.43
C LYS A 168 7.86 -28.02 -25.46
N MET A 169 6.99 -28.97 -25.14
CA MET A 169 5.88 -28.75 -24.21
C MET A 169 6.39 -28.36 -22.81
N TYR A 170 7.44 -29.01 -22.33
CA TYR A 170 8.05 -28.71 -21.03
C TYR A 170 8.73 -27.34 -21.05
N GLN A 171 9.37 -26.95 -22.17
CA GLN A 171 9.91 -25.60 -22.35
C GLN A 171 8.83 -24.52 -22.32
N TYR A 172 7.68 -24.76 -22.98
CA TYR A 172 6.55 -23.82 -22.94
C TYR A 172 6.00 -23.68 -21.52
N LYS A 173 5.80 -24.79 -20.82
CA LYS A 173 5.35 -24.78 -19.40
C LYS A 173 6.33 -24.05 -18.50
N LYS A 174 7.64 -24.23 -18.72
CA LYS A 174 8.69 -23.51 -18.01
C LYS A 174 8.57 -22.00 -18.25
N GLN A 175 8.55 -21.57 -19.51
CA GLN A 175 8.42 -20.14 -19.87
C GLN A 175 7.13 -19.51 -19.33
N GLU A 176 6.02 -20.25 -19.32
CA GLU A 176 4.77 -19.77 -18.72
C GLU A 176 4.90 -19.61 -17.21
N SER A 177 5.55 -20.56 -16.54
CA SER A 177 5.78 -20.52 -15.09
C SER A 177 6.73 -19.39 -14.70
N GLU A 178 7.78 -19.13 -15.48
CA GLU A 178 8.68 -17.99 -15.31
C GLU A 178 7.94 -16.65 -15.46
N LYS A 179 7.06 -16.52 -16.46
CA LYS A 179 6.22 -15.33 -16.62
C LYS A 179 5.27 -15.12 -15.43
N LYS A 180 4.65 -16.20 -14.92
CA LYS A 180 3.80 -16.15 -13.73
C LYS A 180 4.61 -15.75 -12.49
N LEU A 181 5.82 -16.28 -12.33
CA LEU A 181 6.71 -15.95 -11.22
C LEU A 181 7.10 -14.46 -11.24
N ALA A 182 7.53 -13.94 -12.39
CA ALA A 182 7.88 -12.52 -12.56
C ALA A 182 6.70 -11.60 -12.18
N LYS A 183 5.49 -11.92 -12.66
CA LYS A 183 4.28 -11.17 -12.30
C LYS A 183 3.96 -11.27 -10.81
N THR A 184 4.16 -12.43 -10.20
CA THR A 184 3.94 -12.63 -8.75
C THR A 184 4.93 -11.82 -7.92
N GLN A 185 6.19 -11.75 -8.32
CA GLN A 185 7.22 -10.92 -7.68
C GLN A 185 6.88 -9.42 -7.78
N GLU A 186 6.37 -8.97 -8.92
CA GLU A 186 5.88 -7.59 -9.09
C GLU A 186 4.73 -7.29 -8.11
N ASN A 187 3.75 -8.19 -8.01
CA ASN A 187 2.63 -8.05 -7.07
C ASN A 187 3.09 -8.02 -5.60
N ILE A 188 4.09 -8.82 -5.24
CA ILE A 188 4.70 -8.80 -3.89
C ILE A 188 5.32 -7.43 -3.62
N ALA A 189 6.11 -6.90 -4.56
CA ALA A 189 6.74 -5.59 -4.41
C ALA A 189 5.70 -4.46 -4.26
N GLN A 190 4.63 -4.48 -5.06
CA GLN A 190 3.53 -3.52 -4.96
C GLN A 190 2.82 -3.61 -3.59
N THR A 191 2.51 -4.83 -3.13
CA THR A 191 1.85 -5.07 -1.83
C THR A 191 2.73 -4.60 -0.66
N GLN A 192 4.03 -4.89 -0.72
CA GLN A 192 5.01 -4.38 0.26
C GLN A 192 5.07 -2.85 0.28
N SER A 193 5.01 -2.20 -0.88
CA SER A 193 4.98 -0.73 -0.99
C SER A 193 3.74 -0.16 -0.30
N LEU A 194 2.55 -0.72 -0.58
CA LEU A 194 1.30 -0.30 0.06
C LEU A 194 1.33 -0.44 1.58
N ARG A 195 1.89 -1.55 2.11
CA ARG A 195 2.07 -1.71 3.57
C ARG A 195 3.00 -0.65 4.15
N ARG A 196 4.11 -0.32 3.47
CA ARG A 196 5.03 0.74 3.91
C ARG A 196 4.37 2.11 3.93
N GLU A 197 3.46 2.38 3.00
CA GLU A 197 2.71 3.64 2.91
C GLU A 197 1.66 3.78 4.03
N ILE A 198 0.95 2.69 4.35
CA ILE A 198 -0.11 2.70 5.38
C ILE A 198 0.47 2.70 6.80
N MET A 199 1.67 2.16 7.01
CA MET A 199 2.25 1.98 8.34
C MET A 199 2.45 3.29 9.14
N PRO A 200 2.96 4.40 8.57
CA PRO A 200 2.98 5.70 9.25
C PRO A 200 1.59 6.18 9.70
N HIS A 201 0.57 5.99 8.87
CA HIS A 201 -0.82 6.38 9.17
C HIS A 201 -1.37 5.58 10.35
N ILE A 202 -1.17 4.25 10.36
CA ILE A 202 -1.56 3.39 11.48
C ILE A 202 -0.85 3.81 12.78
N ARG A 203 0.45 4.12 12.73
CA ARG A 203 1.19 4.59 13.92
C ARG A 203 0.66 5.92 14.44
N PHE A 204 0.28 6.83 13.55
CA PHE A 204 -0.34 8.10 13.92
C PHE A 204 -1.71 7.87 14.57
N LEU A 205 -2.59 7.11 13.90
CA LEU A 205 -3.92 6.78 14.41
C LEU A 205 -3.86 6.05 15.76
N LYS A 206 -2.91 5.13 15.95
CA LYS A 206 -2.72 4.45 17.24
C LYS A 206 -2.48 5.43 18.39
N LYS A 207 -1.62 6.44 18.18
CA LYS A 207 -1.36 7.48 19.20
C LYS A 207 -2.62 8.31 19.48
N GLN A 208 -3.44 8.58 18.47
CA GLN A 208 -4.70 9.30 18.65
C GLN A 208 -5.71 8.45 19.42
N VAL A 209 -5.83 7.14 19.11
CA VAL A 209 -6.67 6.20 19.85
C VAL A 209 -6.25 6.11 21.32
N GLU A 210 -4.96 6.04 21.62
CA GLU A 210 -4.46 6.05 23.01
C GLU A 210 -4.86 7.33 23.77
N LYS A 211 -4.88 8.49 23.12
CA LYS A 211 -5.38 9.75 23.72
C LYS A 211 -6.88 9.72 23.95
N VAL A 212 -7.66 9.24 22.97
CA VAL A 212 -9.11 9.11 23.07
C VAL A 212 -9.49 8.17 24.21
N GLN A 213 -8.80 7.03 24.34
CA GLN A 213 -9.04 6.07 25.42
C GLN A 213 -8.80 6.70 26.81
N LYS A 214 -7.68 7.40 26.98
CA LYS A 214 -7.38 8.15 28.22
C LYS A 214 -8.42 9.24 28.50
N SER A 215 -8.94 9.90 27.47
CA SER A 215 -10.01 10.91 27.62
C SER A 215 -11.32 10.29 28.10
N ILE A 216 -11.67 9.09 27.63
CA ILE A 216 -12.84 8.33 28.12
C ILE A 216 -12.66 7.98 29.61
N GLU A 217 -11.50 7.43 29.99
CA GLU A 217 -11.19 7.09 31.39
C GLU A 217 -11.25 8.33 32.31
N LEU A 218 -10.69 9.46 31.87
CA LEU A 218 -10.74 10.72 32.61
C LEU A 218 -12.15 11.29 32.73
N ARG A 219 -13.02 11.12 31.70
CA ARG A 219 -14.43 11.52 31.78
C ARG A 219 -15.20 10.70 32.81
N GLU A 220 -14.96 9.39 32.87
CA GLU A 220 -15.59 8.53 33.89
C GLU A 220 -15.13 8.91 35.30
N GLU A 221 -13.84 9.19 35.49
CA GLU A 221 -13.31 9.68 36.77
C GLU A 221 -13.93 11.04 37.14
N LEU A 222 -14.00 11.98 36.19
CA LEU A 222 -14.61 13.30 36.38
C LEU A 222 -16.07 13.18 36.79
N GLN A 223 -16.83 12.30 36.14
CA GLN A 223 -18.25 12.09 36.44
C GLN A 223 -18.44 11.64 37.89
N LYS A 224 -17.63 10.68 38.36
CA LYS A 224 -17.73 10.16 39.72
C LYS A 224 -17.43 11.25 40.76
N GLU A 225 -16.31 11.97 40.60
CA GLU A 225 -15.89 13.02 41.53
C GLU A 225 -16.86 14.22 41.53
N ALA A 226 -17.37 14.60 40.34
CA ALA A 226 -18.31 15.70 40.19
C ALA A 226 -19.66 15.44 40.87
N LEU A 227 -20.20 14.22 40.73
CA LEU A 227 -21.46 13.85 41.40
C LEU A 227 -21.36 13.96 42.92
N GLU A 228 -20.25 13.48 43.49
CA GLU A 228 -20.02 13.54 44.94
C GLU A 228 -19.83 14.99 45.42
N TYR A 229 -19.04 15.78 44.70
CA TYR A 229 -18.84 17.20 44.98
C TYR A 229 -20.16 17.98 44.95
N CYS A 230 -20.94 17.87 43.86
CA CYS A 230 -22.16 18.63 43.67
C CYS A 230 -23.22 18.35 44.71
N LYS A 231 -23.39 17.08 45.13
CA LYS A 231 -24.38 16.74 46.16
C LYS A 231 -24.03 17.37 47.51
N ARG A 232 -22.75 17.36 47.87
CA ARG A 232 -22.28 17.92 49.15
C ARG A 232 -22.36 19.44 49.18
N GLU A 233 -22.00 20.10 48.09
CA GLU A 233 -22.07 21.56 48.02
C GLU A 233 -23.52 22.06 48.06
N ASP A 234 -24.43 21.38 47.35
CA ASP A 234 -25.87 21.69 47.40
C ASP A 234 -26.46 21.54 48.80
N GLU A 235 -26.12 20.46 49.52
CA GLU A 235 -26.59 20.23 50.89
C GLU A 235 -26.00 21.27 51.86
N TYR A 236 -24.70 21.59 51.75
CA TYR A 236 -24.04 22.61 52.56
C TYR A 236 -24.74 23.96 52.41
N ILE A 237 -25.06 24.37 51.18
CA ILE A 237 -25.76 25.62 50.90
C ILE A 237 -27.15 25.59 51.55
N LYS A 238 -27.92 24.51 51.39
CA LYS A 238 -29.26 24.38 51.99
C LYS A 238 -29.25 24.45 53.52
N VAL A 239 -28.36 23.71 54.17
CA VAL A 239 -28.23 23.67 55.63
C VAL A 239 -27.76 25.03 56.17
N THR A 240 -26.81 25.68 55.49
CA THR A 240 -26.29 26.98 55.95
C THR A 240 -27.32 28.10 55.76
N THR A 241 -28.04 28.12 54.63
CA THR A 241 -29.13 29.09 54.39
C THR A 241 -30.21 28.96 55.45
N THR A 242 -30.68 27.73 55.72
CA THR A 242 -31.72 27.48 56.74
C THR A 242 -31.23 27.88 58.14
N ARG A 243 -29.97 27.59 58.51
CA ARG A 243 -29.38 28.05 59.77
C ARG A 243 -29.39 29.58 59.89
N ILE A 244 -28.87 30.29 58.89
CA ILE A 244 -28.81 31.77 58.91
C ILE A 244 -30.21 32.36 59.01
N GLU A 245 -31.19 31.85 58.27
CA GLU A 245 -32.58 32.32 58.34
C GLU A 245 -33.21 32.10 59.73
N THR A 246 -32.98 30.92 60.33
CA THR A 246 -33.49 30.60 61.68
C THR A 246 -32.86 31.45 62.79
N GLU A 247 -31.57 31.79 62.70
CA GLU A 247 -30.91 32.66 63.67
C GLU A 247 -31.27 34.14 63.47
N ARG A 248 -31.48 34.58 62.22
CA ARG A 248 -31.71 35.98 61.86
C ARG A 248 -33.09 36.50 62.26
N TRP A 249 -34.15 35.72 62.04
CA TRP A 249 -35.52 36.16 62.29
C TRP A 249 -35.80 36.60 63.75
N PRO A 250 -35.43 35.82 64.79
CA PRO A 250 -35.64 36.24 66.18
C PRO A 250 -34.82 37.47 66.57
N LEU A 251 -33.61 37.62 66.03
CA LEU A 251 -32.76 38.79 66.30
C LEU A 251 -33.32 40.08 65.70
N ILE A 252 -33.95 40.02 64.52
CA ILE A 252 -34.63 41.18 63.92
C ILE A 252 -35.83 41.63 64.76
N GLN A 253 -36.62 40.69 65.29
CA GLN A 253 -37.73 41.02 66.20
C GLN A 253 -37.21 41.67 67.48
N LYS A 254 -36.17 41.08 68.08
CA LYS A 254 -35.54 41.60 69.29
C LYS A 254 -34.92 42.99 69.08
N GLU A 255 -34.31 43.25 67.92
CA GLU A 255 -33.80 44.60 67.58
C GLU A 255 -34.93 45.64 67.53
N LYS A 256 -36.08 45.26 66.97
CA LYS A 256 -37.24 46.15 66.84
C LYS A 256 -37.87 46.46 68.21
N GLU A 257 -37.98 45.46 69.09
CA GLU A 257 -38.44 45.62 70.47
C GLU A 257 -37.50 46.54 71.26
N LEU A 258 -36.19 46.26 71.22
CA LEU A 258 -35.18 47.08 71.89
C LEU A 258 -35.15 48.52 71.36
N ASN A 259 -35.32 48.74 70.05
CA ASN A 259 -35.40 50.10 69.49
C ASN A 259 -36.62 50.88 70.01
N ASN A 260 -37.77 50.22 70.20
CA ASN A 260 -38.96 50.85 70.77
C ASN A 260 -38.72 51.19 72.25
N GLU A 261 -38.21 50.25 73.05
CA GLU A 261 -37.86 50.48 74.46
C GLU A 261 -36.85 51.62 74.63
N LEU A 262 -35.86 51.69 73.74
CA LEU A 262 -34.83 52.72 73.75
C LEU A 262 -35.42 54.10 73.39
N SER A 263 -36.41 54.15 72.49
CA SER A 263 -37.12 55.40 72.16
C SER A 263 -37.97 55.92 73.32
N GLU A 264 -38.67 55.03 74.03
CA GLU A 264 -39.49 55.37 75.20
C GLU A 264 -38.61 55.81 76.37
N ALA A 265 -37.52 55.08 76.63
CA ALA A 265 -36.61 55.37 77.72
C ALA A 265 -35.80 56.68 77.49
N ARG A 266 -35.49 57.02 76.23
CA ARG A 266 -34.91 58.33 75.86
C ARG A 266 -35.87 59.49 76.07
N ALA A 267 -37.15 59.32 75.77
CA ALA A 267 -38.18 60.35 75.98
C ALA A 267 -38.38 60.68 77.47
N VAL A 268 -38.26 59.68 78.35
CA VAL A 268 -38.31 59.86 79.81
C VAL A 268 -37.09 60.65 80.32
N LEU A 269 -35.90 60.39 79.76
CA LEU A 269 -34.67 61.10 80.14
C LEU A 269 -34.64 62.57 79.71
N GLU A 270 -35.16 62.92 78.53
CA GLU A 270 -35.23 64.32 78.08
C GLU A 270 -36.16 65.20 78.94
N GLY A 271 -37.10 64.60 79.68
CA GLY A 271 -37.99 65.30 80.60
C GLY A 271 -37.34 65.71 81.94
N ALA A 272 -36.23 65.09 82.34
CA ALA A 272 -35.58 65.33 83.63
C ALA A 272 -34.45 66.38 83.51
N LYS A 273 -34.68 67.61 83.98
CA LYS A 273 -33.80 68.78 83.80
C LYS A 273 -32.57 68.89 84.74
N HIS A 274 -32.08 67.80 85.31
CA HIS A 274 -30.78 67.79 86.01
C HIS A 274 -29.89 66.72 85.39
N ARG A 275 -28.94 67.15 84.54
CA ARG A 275 -27.82 66.31 84.08
C ARG A 275 -26.66 66.54 85.04
N ASP A 276 -26.21 65.48 85.70
CA ASP A 276 -25.00 65.53 86.52
C ASP A 276 -23.76 65.55 85.62
N ALA A 277 -22.69 66.21 86.06
CA ALA A 277 -21.42 66.32 85.34
C ALA A 277 -20.80 64.95 84.98
N THR A 278 -21.06 63.92 85.78
CA THR A 278 -20.60 62.54 85.53
C THR A 278 -21.39 61.84 84.41
N SER A 279 -22.66 62.18 84.23
CA SER A 279 -23.48 61.68 83.12
C SER A 279 -23.06 62.36 81.80
N GLU A 280 -22.68 63.65 81.83
CA GLU A 280 -22.10 64.34 80.67
C GLU A 280 -20.75 63.76 80.27
N GLU A 281 -19.86 63.47 81.22
CA GLU A 281 -18.58 62.80 80.95
C GLU A 281 -18.79 61.40 80.34
N LEU A 282 -19.78 60.63 80.80
CA LEU A 282 -20.10 59.32 80.23
C LEU A 282 -20.63 59.43 78.78
N ILE A 283 -21.51 60.41 78.52
CA ILE A 283 -22.04 60.68 77.18
C ILE A 283 -20.91 61.14 76.24
N GLU A 284 -19.98 61.96 76.72
CA GLU A 284 -18.82 62.38 75.94
C GLU A 284 -17.89 61.19 75.64
N LEU A 285 -17.67 60.31 76.62
CA LEU A 285 -16.90 59.09 76.43
C LEU A 285 -17.58 58.12 75.45
N GLU A 286 -18.91 58.04 75.48
CA GLU A 286 -19.72 57.28 74.52
C GLU A 286 -19.64 57.87 73.10
N GLN A 287 -19.72 59.20 72.97
CA GLN A 287 -19.53 59.87 71.68
C GLN A 287 -18.11 59.64 71.13
N ASN A 288 -17.10 59.64 71.99
CA ASN A 288 -15.73 59.34 71.60
C ASN A 288 -15.57 57.87 71.22
N LEU A 289 -16.19 56.95 71.94
CA LEU A 289 -16.18 55.52 71.64
C LEU A 289 -16.94 55.23 70.33
N PHE A 290 -18.03 55.95 70.05
CA PHE A 290 -18.74 55.90 68.78
C PHE A 290 -17.89 56.46 67.63
N LYS A 291 -17.19 57.59 67.82
CA LYS A 291 -16.25 58.14 66.82
C LYS A 291 -15.14 57.16 66.50
N VAL A 292 -14.50 56.58 67.52
CA VAL A 292 -13.42 55.59 67.37
C VAL A 292 -13.93 54.32 66.68
N ARG A 293 -15.14 53.85 67.01
CA ARG A 293 -15.77 52.73 66.29
C ARG A 293 -16.14 53.06 64.85
N SER A 294 -16.60 54.27 64.58
CA SER A 294 -16.88 54.72 63.22
C SER A 294 -15.61 54.88 62.39
N GLU A 295 -14.51 55.34 63.00
CA GLU A 295 -13.19 55.41 62.38
C GLU A 295 -12.67 53.99 62.08
N LYS A 296 -12.81 53.06 63.02
CA LYS A 296 -12.52 51.63 62.81
C LYS A 296 -13.33 51.04 61.66
N ASP A 297 -14.64 51.27 61.62
CA ASP A 297 -15.54 50.80 60.55
C ASP A 297 -15.18 51.44 59.18
N ASN A 298 -14.66 52.67 59.17
CA ASN A 298 -14.17 53.32 57.95
C ASN A 298 -12.84 52.72 57.47
N LEU A 299 -11.88 52.49 58.37
CA LEU A 299 -10.64 51.82 58.03
C LEU A 299 -10.87 50.37 57.56
N PHE A 300 -11.79 49.63 58.19
CA PHE A 300 -12.18 48.30 57.71
C PHE A 300 -12.76 48.34 56.29
N ARG A 301 -13.55 49.37 55.96
CA ARG A 301 -14.06 49.57 54.60
C ARG A 301 -12.95 49.93 53.61
N GLU A 302 -11.97 50.72 54.02
CA GLU A 302 -10.79 51.03 53.20
C GLU A 302 -9.93 49.79 52.94
N VAL A 303 -9.69 48.95 53.96
CA VAL A 303 -9.02 47.65 53.79
C VAL A 303 -9.79 46.76 52.82
N GLY A 304 -11.11 46.65 52.96
CA GLY A 304 -11.95 45.87 52.04
C GLY A 304 -11.92 46.41 50.60
N LYS A 305 -11.81 47.73 50.42
CA LYS A 305 -11.67 48.36 49.11
C LYS A 305 -10.30 48.05 48.49
N ILE A 306 -9.23 48.17 49.26
CA ILE A 306 -7.87 47.82 48.84
C ILE A 306 -7.79 46.33 48.48
N ASP A 307 -8.40 45.43 49.27
CA ASP A 307 -8.46 44.01 48.96
C ASP A 307 -9.23 43.73 47.67
N GLY A 308 -10.30 44.47 47.41
CA GLY A 308 -11.03 44.42 46.14
C GLY A 308 -10.17 44.86 44.95
N GLU A 309 -9.44 45.96 45.08
CA GLU A 309 -8.54 46.50 44.05
C GLU A 309 -7.36 45.56 43.78
N VAL A 310 -6.70 45.04 44.82
CA VAL A 310 -5.62 44.05 44.73
C VAL A 310 -6.13 42.77 44.05
N SER A 311 -7.32 42.28 44.42
CA SER A 311 -7.92 41.09 43.81
C SER A 311 -8.29 41.30 42.33
N SER A 312 -8.63 42.53 41.94
CA SER A 312 -8.87 42.89 40.53
C SER A 312 -7.56 42.92 39.74
N LEU A 313 -6.51 43.55 40.28
CA LEU A 313 -5.20 43.63 39.65
C LEU A 313 -4.56 42.25 39.51
N ILE A 314 -4.64 41.38 40.53
CA ILE A 314 -4.16 40.00 40.46
C ILE A 314 -4.88 39.21 39.35
N ARG A 315 -6.20 39.40 39.19
CA ARG A 315 -6.96 38.78 38.10
C ARG A 315 -6.55 39.31 36.72
N MET A 316 -6.25 40.60 36.61
CA MET A 316 -5.73 41.20 35.38
C MET A 316 -4.34 40.65 35.02
N VAL A 317 -3.44 40.58 35.99
CA VAL A 317 -2.08 40.00 35.84
C VAL A 317 -2.21 38.56 35.38
N LYS A 318 -2.99 37.72 36.08
CA LYS A 318 -3.18 36.32 35.72
C LYS A 318 -3.78 36.13 34.32
N LYS A 319 -4.75 36.96 33.93
CA LYS A 319 -5.32 36.95 32.57
C LYS A 319 -4.30 37.35 31.51
N GLN A 320 -3.41 38.30 31.82
CA GLN A 320 -2.30 38.67 30.92
C GLN A 320 -1.20 37.60 30.88
N GLU A 321 -0.91 36.92 31.99
CA GLU A 321 -0.02 35.76 32.03
C GLU A 321 -0.58 34.58 31.23
N GLU A 322 -1.89 34.33 31.29
CA GLU A 322 -2.58 33.32 30.47
C GLU A 322 -2.49 33.67 28.97
N VAL A 323 -2.65 34.95 28.62
CA VAL A 323 -2.43 35.43 27.24
C VAL A 323 -0.95 35.31 26.84
N ALA A 324 0.00 35.59 27.74
CA ALA A 324 1.43 35.44 27.48
C ALA A 324 1.84 33.97 27.30
N HIS A 325 1.30 33.05 28.11
CA HIS A 325 1.50 31.61 27.95
C HIS A 325 0.84 31.07 26.68
N SER A 326 -0.30 31.61 26.25
CA SER A 326 -0.89 31.27 24.95
C SER A 326 0.00 31.68 23.76
N LEU A 327 0.88 32.67 23.96
CA LEU A 327 1.84 33.15 22.96
C LEU A 327 3.19 32.39 23.00
N GLU A 328 3.49 31.63 24.05
CA GLU A 328 4.67 30.76 24.15
C GLU A 328 4.65 29.65 23.08
N HIS A 329 3.46 29.32 22.57
CA HIS A 329 3.21 28.39 21.46
C HIS A 329 2.70 29.09 20.19
N LYS A 330 3.15 30.32 19.90
CA LYS A 330 2.79 30.99 18.64
C LYS A 330 3.38 30.22 17.45
N THR A 331 2.52 29.49 16.74
CA THR A 331 2.91 28.76 15.52
C THR A 331 3.23 29.75 14.41
N VAL A 332 4.46 29.73 13.92
CA VAL A 332 4.91 30.53 12.78
C VAL A 332 4.55 29.80 11.48
N THR A 333 4.03 30.50 10.48
CA THR A 333 3.63 29.86 9.21
C THR A 333 4.86 29.30 8.49
N LEU A 334 4.76 28.08 7.95
CA LEU A 334 5.87 27.40 7.26
C LEU A 334 6.51 28.29 6.18
N VAL A 335 5.70 29.01 5.40
CA VAL A 335 6.13 29.94 4.35
C VAL A 335 7.11 31.01 4.86
N SER A 336 6.92 31.49 6.09
CA SER A 336 7.80 32.52 6.66
C SER A 336 9.14 31.95 7.12
N VAL A 337 9.17 30.70 7.59
CA VAL A 337 10.40 29.97 7.95
C VAL A 337 11.18 29.59 6.68
N GLU A 338 10.48 29.13 5.64
CA GLU A 338 11.09 28.84 4.33
C GLU A 338 11.70 30.10 3.70
N SER A 339 11.00 31.24 3.77
CA SER A 339 11.55 32.52 3.32
C SER A 339 12.80 32.93 4.09
N LEU A 340 12.86 32.69 5.40
CA LEU A 340 14.04 32.98 6.22
C LEU A 340 15.21 32.07 5.83
N SER A 341 14.95 30.76 5.70
CA SER A 341 15.95 29.78 5.28
C SER A 341 16.55 30.14 3.92
N ALA A 342 15.71 30.51 2.95
CA ALA A 342 16.15 30.90 1.62
C ALA A 342 17.04 32.16 1.64
N GLN A 343 16.72 33.16 2.48
CA GLN A 343 17.53 34.37 2.62
C GLN A 343 18.90 34.07 3.25
N ILE A 344 18.93 33.23 4.29
CA ILE A 344 20.17 32.82 4.97
C ILE A 344 21.04 31.97 4.03
N GLU A 345 20.45 31.01 3.31
CA GLU A 345 21.17 30.18 2.35
C GLU A 345 21.78 31.01 1.21
N ALA A 346 21.06 31.98 0.67
CA ALA A 346 21.58 32.88 -0.35
C ALA A 346 22.82 33.64 0.16
N LYS A 347 22.80 34.10 1.40
CA LYS A 347 23.93 34.80 2.05
C LYS A 347 25.10 33.87 2.34
N ILE A 348 24.85 32.65 2.79
CA ILE A 348 25.91 31.63 2.99
C ILE A 348 26.58 31.26 1.66
N ILE A 349 25.81 31.18 0.56
CA ILE A 349 26.36 30.94 -0.78
C ILE A 349 27.23 32.12 -1.25
N GLU A 350 26.80 33.35 -0.97
CA GLU A 350 27.58 34.57 -1.23
C GLU A 350 28.93 34.54 -0.48
N ALA A 351 28.91 34.22 0.81
CA ALA A 351 30.12 34.08 1.63
C ALA A 351 31.07 32.96 1.13
N LYS A 352 30.51 31.80 0.73
CA LYS A 352 31.31 30.68 0.19
C LYS A 352 32.02 31.02 -1.12
N LYS A 353 31.47 31.93 -1.94
CA LYS A 353 32.08 32.34 -3.22
C LYS A 353 33.17 33.40 -3.06
N ALA A 354 33.07 34.26 -2.05
CA ALA A 354 33.99 35.39 -1.88
C ALA A 354 35.38 34.97 -1.35
N GLY A 355 35.45 33.92 -0.52
CA GLY A 355 36.71 33.32 -0.08
C GLY A 355 37.60 34.19 0.84
N ASP A 356 37.12 35.36 1.27
CA ASP A 356 37.82 36.31 2.16
C ASP A 356 37.14 36.38 3.54
N ILE A 357 37.94 36.49 4.60
CA ILE A 357 37.50 36.55 6.00
C ILE A 357 36.68 37.81 6.28
N ASP A 358 37.03 38.94 5.67
CA ASP A 358 36.33 40.22 5.89
C ASP A 358 34.89 40.18 5.36
N THR A 359 34.70 39.55 4.19
CA THR A 359 33.36 39.30 3.65
C THR A 359 32.54 38.32 4.48
N LEU A 360 33.19 37.37 5.15
CA LEU A 360 32.53 36.37 5.98
C LEU A 360 32.00 37.00 7.28
N LEU A 361 32.77 37.91 7.88
CA LEU A 361 32.32 38.68 9.05
C LEU A 361 31.12 39.58 8.70
N ARG A 362 31.16 40.29 7.57
CA ARG A 362 30.03 41.11 7.13
C ARG A 362 28.76 40.31 6.87
N VAL A 363 28.90 39.13 6.26
CA VAL A 363 27.76 38.23 6.04
C VAL A 363 27.21 37.68 7.35
N LEU A 364 28.06 37.40 8.35
CA LEU A 364 27.60 36.98 9.68
C LEU A 364 26.77 38.07 10.37
N ASP A 365 27.20 39.33 10.27
CA ASP A 365 26.44 40.47 10.78
C ASP A 365 25.09 40.62 10.05
N GLU A 366 25.08 40.55 8.71
CA GLU A 366 23.86 40.60 7.90
C GLU A 366 22.89 39.44 8.22
N VAL A 367 23.41 38.23 8.46
CA VAL A 367 22.59 37.09 8.91
C VAL A 367 22.04 37.30 10.31
N GLY A 368 22.82 37.90 11.20
CA GLY A 368 22.37 38.33 12.54
C GLY A 368 21.22 39.33 12.47
N GLU A 369 21.29 40.31 11.57
CA GLU A 369 20.23 41.29 11.34
C GLU A 369 18.94 40.64 10.78
N ILE A 370 19.08 39.73 9.82
CA ILE A 370 17.93 39.00 9.24
C ILE A 370 17.22 38.15 10.29
N LEU A 371 17.98 37.45 11.15
CA LEU A 371 17.44 36.67 12.25
C LEU A 371 16.74 37.56 13.29
N SER A 372 17.36 38.68 13.67
CA SER A 372 16.75 39.65 14.60
C SER A 372 15.44 40.21 14.05
N ALA A 373 15.44 40.66 12.79
CA ALA A 373 14.26 41.22 12.15
C ALA A 373 13.10 40.21 12.04
N PHE A 374 13.41 38.93 11.82
CA PHE A 374 12.41 37.86 11.80
C PHE A 374 11.81 37.60 13.17
N VAL A 375 12.64 37.59 14.23
CA VAL A 375 12.19 37.43 15.61
C VAL A 375 11.34 38.63 16.02
N ASP A 376 11.81 39.85 15.75
CA ASP A 376 11.10 41.09 16.12
C ASP A 376 9.75 41.24 15.40
N LYS A 377 9.64 40.76 14.16
CA LYS A 377 8.37 40.78 13.41
C LYS A 377 7.33 39.80 13.99
N ASN A 378 7.77 38.71 14.60
CA ASN A 378 6.88 37.67 15.13
C ASN A 378 6.62 37.79 16.64
N LYS A 379 7.50 38.50 17.35
CA LYS A 379 7.37 38.86 18.76
C LYS A 379 6.44 40.08 18.86
N ASP A 380 5.15 39.84 19.10
CA ASP A 380 4.27 40.95 19.47
C ASP A 380 4.87 41.63 20.71
N LYS A 381 4.92 42.97 20.70
CA LYS A 381 5.28 43.73 21.90
C LYS A 381 4.19 43.49 22.93
N ILE A 382 4.39 42.49 23.78
CA ILE A 382 3.78 42.45 25.10
C ILE A 382 4.34 43.69 25.81
N ASP A 383 3.48 44.65 26.14
CA ASP A 383 3.81 45.75 27.05
C ASP A 383 4.04 45.13 28.44
N MET A 384 5.22 44.52 28.62
CA MET A 384 5.70 44.04 29.92
C MET A 384 5.79 45.17 30.94
N SER A 385 5.81 46.43 30.46
CA SER A 385 5.66 47.64 31.27
C SER A 385 4.38 47.63 32.09
N LEU A 386 3.23 47.27 31.50
CA LEU A 386 1.93 47.24 32.18
C LEU A 386 1.86 46.13 33.25
N LEU A 387 2.53 44.98 33.00
CA LEU A 387 2.67 43.91 33.99
C LEU A 387 3.51 44.36 35.17
N THR A 388 4.69 44.93 34.91
CA THR A 388 5.56 45.44 35.97
C THR A 388 4.94 46.61 36.74
N GLU A 389 4.12 47.44 36.09
CA GLU A 389 3.40 48.54 36.72
C GLU A 389 2.26 48.02 37.61
N ALA A 390 1.48 47.04 37.13
CA ALA A 390 0.45 46.38 37.93
C ALA A 390 1.02 45.61 39.13
N GLU A 391 2.17 44.93 38.97
CA GLU A 391 2.89 44.27 40.08
C GLU A 391 3.35 45.28 41.14
N LYS A 392 3.92 46.40 40.69
CA LYS A 392 4.35 47.49 41.57
C LYS A 392 3.16 48.14 42.29
N ASP A 393 2.03 48.31 41.61
CA ASP A 393 0.80 48.83 42.21
C ASP A 393 0.22 47.86 43.25
N ILE A 394 0.28 46.55 43.00
CA ILE A 394 -0.09 45.52 43.99
C ILE A 394 0.80 45.63 45.23
N GLU A 395 2.11 45.83 45.04
CA GLU A 395 3.06 45.97 46.16
C GLU A 395 2.79 47.25 46.97
N ASN A 396 2.58 48.39 46.30
CA ASN A 396 2.21 49.65 46.94
C ASN A 396 0.89 49.55 47.72
N LEU A 397 -0.13 48.89 47.16
CA LEU A 397 -1.42 48.68 47.80
C LEU A 397 -1.30 47.75 49.01
N LYS A 398 -0.44 46.72 48.96
CA LYS A 398 -0.14 45.86 50.10
C LYS A 398 0.57 46.62 51.22
N GLU A 399 1.52 47.48 50.90
CA GLU A 399 2.17 48.35 51.89
C GLU A 399 1.18 49.35 52.51
N SER A 400 0.30 49.92 51.68
CA SER A 400 -0.80 50.77 52.16
C SER A 400 -1.75 50.01 53.09
N LYS A 401 -2.08 48.76 52.75
CA LYS A 401 -2.88 47.87 53.60
C LYS A 401 -2.19 47.62 54.95
N GLU A 402 -0.90 47.29 54.95
CA GLU A 402 -0.16 47.03 56.19
C GLU A 402 -0.13 48.27 57.11
N ASN A 403 -0.02 49.47 56.53
CA ASN A 403 -0.10 50.73 57.28
C ASN A 403 -1.50 51.00 57.85
N ILE A 404 -2.55 50.65 57.10
CA ILE A 404 -3.94 50.77 57.58
C ILE A 404 -4.24 49.70 58.64
N GLU A 405 -3.68 48.50 58.54
CA GLU A 405 -3.80 47.45 59.55
C GLU A 405 -3.13 47.85 60.87
N LYS A 406 -1.95 48.49 60.80
CA LYS A 406 -1.29 49.08 61.98
C LYS A 406 -2.16 50.16 62.62
N SER A 407 -2.76 51.05 61.83
CA SER A 407 -3.66 52.07 62.38
C SER A 407 -4.97 51.48 62.93
N LEU A 408 -5.47 50.38 62.36
CA LEU A 408 -6.56 49.59 62.91
C LEU A 408 -6.22 49.00 64.28
N GLU A 409 -4.98 48.52 64.46
CA GLU A 409 -4.49 47.99 65.73
C GLU A 409 -4.38 49.09 66.79
N GLU A 410 -3.84 50.27 66.43
CA GLU A 410 -3.83 51.45 67.30
C GLU A 410 -5.24 51.91 67.69
N ILE A 411 -6.18 51.92 66.75
CA ILE A 411 -7.58 52.28 67.00
C ILE A 411 -8.28 51.24 67.86
N LYS A 412 -7.97 49.95 67.69
CA LYS A 412 -8.48 48.85 68.52
C LYS A 412 -7.99 48.96 69.95
N ASP A 413 -6.73 49.36 70.14
CA ASP A 413 -6.17 49.65 71.46
C ASP A 413 -6.85 50.87 72.09
N LYS A 414 -7.03 51.96 71.33
CA LYS A 414 -7.81 53.14 71.79
C LYS A 414 -9.25 52.78 72.14
N GLU A 415 -9.91 51.95 71.34
CA GLU A 415 -11.26 51.44 71.62
C GLU A 415 -11.28 50.65 72.92
N SER A 416 -10.29 49.76 73.14
CA SER A 416 -10.20 48.97 74.37
C SER A 416 -9.98 49.83 75.61
N GLN A 417 -9.15 50.88 75.52
CA GLN A 417 -8.89 51.83 76.61
C GLN A 417 -10.12 52.67 76.92
N LEU A 418 -10.81 53.18 75.90
CA LEU A 418 -12.06 53.92 76.07
C LEU A 418 -13.18 53.02 76.59
N ALA A 419 -13.27 51.77 76.14
CA ALA A 419 -14.23 50.79 76.66
C ALA A 419 -13.95 50.44 78.13
N PHE A 420 -12.67 50.35 78.52
CA PHE A 420 -12.28 50.17 79.91
C PHE A 420 -12.64 51.39 80.77
N GLN A 421 -12.40 52.61 80.27
CA GLN A 421 -12.80 53.84 80.95
C GLN A 421 -14.33 53.96 81.06
N TYR A 422 -15.06 53.61 80.00
CA TYR A 422 -16.52 53.59 79.97
C TYR A 422 -17.08 52.63 81.01
N THR A 423 -16.59 51.38 81.03
CA THR A 423 -17.02 50.37 82.02
C THR A 423 -16.62 50.76 83.46
N ALA A 424 -15.46 51.38 83.66
CA ALA A 424 -15.05 51.88 84.96
C ALA A 424 -15.93 53.05 85.46
N LEU A 425 -16.31 53.97 84.58
CA LEU A 425 -17.20 55.09 84.89
C LEU A 425 -18.65 54.60 85.11
N GLN A 426 -19.11 53.66 84.29
CA GLN A 426 -20.39 52.95 84.44
C GLN A 426 -20.47 52.27 85.81
N ASN A 427 -19.45 51.53 86.21
CA ASN A 427 -19.38 50.88 87.53
C ASN A 427 -19.32 51.88 88.69
N LYS A 428 -18.76 53.09 88.49
CA LYS A 428 -18.80 54.18 89.48
C LYS A 428 -20.21 54.73 89.64
N ILE A 429 -20.90 54.97 88.53
CA ILE A 429 -22.30 55.42 88.50
C ILE A 429 -23.22 54.37 89.13
N GLU A 430 -22.95 53.07 88.92
CA GLU A 430 -23.74 51.97 89.45
C GLU A 430 -23.70 51.87 90.99
N LYS A 431 -22.61 52.34 91.63
CA LYS A 431 -22.40 52.31 93.09
C LYS A 431 -23.05 53.47 93.87
N GLU A 432 -23.39 54.57 93.22
CA GLU A 432 -24.02 55.74 93.85
C GLU A 432 -25.56 55.67 93.70
N LYS A 433 -26.30 55.72 94.82
CA LYS A 433 -27.76 55.51 94.87
C LYS A 433 -28.52 56.84 94.91
N ASP A 434 -29.14 57.22 93.79
CA ASP A 434 -30.19 58.25 93.74
C ASP A 434 -31.29 57.90 92.71
N SER A 435 -32.54 58.28 93.01
CA SER A 435 -33.74 57.84 92.28
C SER A 435 -33.89 58.32 90.83
N ASN A 436 -33.14 59.36 90.40
CA ASN A 436 -33.11 59.79 88.99
C ASN A 436 -32.26 58.85 88.10
N ARG A 437 -31.42 57.97 88.67
CA ARG A 437 -30.51 57.09 87.94
C ARG A 437 -31.11 55.76 87.49
N ASP A 438 -32.32 55.40 87.93
CA ASP A 438 -32.95 54.13 87.52
C ASP A 438 -33.44 54.18 86.06
N ALA A 439 -33.90 55.34 85.60
CA ALA A 439 -34.21 55.58 84.19
C ALA A 439 -32.95 55.57 83.30
N GLU A 440 -31.85 56.19 83.77
CA GLU A 440 -30.55 56.13 83.10
C GLU A 440 -30.02 54.69 82.98
N LYS A 441 -30.07 53.91 84.07
CA LYS A 441 -29.67 52.50 84.07
C LYS A 441 -30.46 51.63 83.09
N ALA A 442 -31.78 51.86 82.98
CA ALA A 442 -32.62 51.15 82.02
C ALA A 442 -32.22 51.45 80.57
N VAL A 443 -31.92 52.72 80.26
CA VAL A 443 -31.50 53.17 78.92
C VAL A 443 -30.17 52.54 78.54
N PHE A 444 -29.20 52.51 79.45
CA PHE A 444 -27.89 51.91 79.18
C PHE A 444 -27.94 50.40 78.99
N ARG A 445 -28.80 49.68 79.74
CA ARG A 445 -29.01 48.24 79.53
C ARG A 445 -29.58 47.96 78.13
N VAL A 446 -30.64 48.67 77.75
CA VAL A 446 -31.29 48.50 76.43
C VAL A 446 -30.34 48.89 75.29
N MET A 447 -29.49 49.91 75.48
CA MET A 447 -28.44 50.28 74.52
C MET A 447 -27.39 49.17 74.32
N ALA A 448 -26.90 48.56 75.41
CA ALA A 448 -25.93 47.47 75.33
C ALA A 448 -26.50 46.23 74.62
N GLU A 449 -27.73 45.84 74.97
CA GLU A 449 -28.43 44.72 74.31
C GLU A 449 -28.72 45.02 72.84
N SER A 450 -29.10 46.26 72.50
CA SER A 450 -29.32 46.67 71.10
C SER A 450 -28.03 46.60 70.28
N GLN A 451 -26.89 46.96 70.86
CA GLN A 451 -25.59 46.89 70.20
C GLN A 451 -25.12 45.44 69.99
N GLU A 452 -25.35 44.55 70.95
CA GLU A 452 -25.01 43.12 70.83
C GLU A 452 -25.84 42.45 69.73
N VAL A 453 -27.16 42.71 69.71
CA VAL A 453 -28.06 42.21 68.65
C VAL A 453 -27.66 42.74 67.27
N ARG A 454 -27.34 44.04 67.15
CA ARG A 454 -26.85 44.63 65.89
C ARG A 454 -25.51 44.05 65.43
N SER A 455 -24.60 43.77 66.36
CA SER A 455 -23.33 43.12 66.06
C SER A 455 -23.54 41.70 65.52
N ARG A 456 -24.42 40.91 66.14
CA ARG A 456 -24.77 39.57 65.66
C ARG A 456 -25.48 39.61 64.30
N LEU A 457 -26.42 40.53 64.09
CA LEU A 457 -27.07 40.73 62.80
C LEU A 457 -26.08 41.13 61.70
N ARG A 458 -25.09 41.99 61.99
CA ARG A 458 -23.99 42.28 61.06
C ARG A 458 -23.18 41.02 60.74
N SER A 459 -22.82 40.21 61.74
CA SER A 459 -22.08 38.96 61.50
C SER A 459 -22.85 37.96 60.61
N LEU A 460 -24.15 37.79 60.86
CA LEU A 460 -25.01 36.93 60.04
C LEU A 460 -25.16 37.46 58.61
N LYS A 461 -25.21 38.79 58.43
CA LYS A 461 -25.24 39.41 57.11
C LYS A 461 -23.94 39.14 56.33
N THR A 462 -22.78 39.23 56.99
CA THR A 462 -21.50 38.87 56.37
C THR A 462 -21.46 37.38 56.01
N GLU A 463 -21.94 36.49 56.88
CA GLU A 463 -22.07 35.06 56.57
C GLU A 463 -23.00 34.82 55.36
N GLU A 464 -24.12 35.53 55.27
CA GLU A 464 -25.06 35.46 54.13
C GLU A 464 -24.41 35.93 52.81
N GLU A 465 -23.67 37.03 52.83
CA GLU A 465 -22.93 37.53 51.67
C GLU A 465 -21.86 36.52 51.21
N THR A 466 -21.14 35.88 52.15
CA THR A 466 -20.19 34.81 51.79
C THR A 466 -20.88 33.58 51.20
N LEU A 467 -22.05 33.21 51.72
CA LEU A 467 -22.83 32.07 51.22
C LEU A 467 -23.37 32.34 49.82
N HIS A 468 -23.79 33.58 49.53
CA HIS A 468 -24.24 33.99 48.20
C HIS A 468 -23.14 33.81 47.15
N LEU A 469 -21.90 34.21 47.47
CA LEU A 469 -20.74 33.99 46.59
C LEU A 469 -20.50 32.50 46.32
N VAL A 470 -20.56 31.67 47.36
CA VAL A 470 -20.42 30.21 47.22
C VAL A 470 -21.53 29.64 46.33
N GLN A 471 -22.76 30.13 46.46
CA GLN A 471 -23.89 29.68 45.64
C GLN A 471 -23.74 30.08 44.17
N GLU A 472 -23.22 31.27 43.88
CA GLU A 472 -22.92 31.71 42.51
C GLU A 472 -21.79 30.90 41.88
N ASP A 473 -20.71 30.66 42.63
CA ASP A 473 -19.59 29.82 42.17
C ASP A 473 -20.06 28.38 41.90
N PHE A 474 -20.90 27.80 42.78
CA PHE A 474 -21.46 26.48 42.59
C PHE A 474 -22.33 26.39 41.32
N LYS A 475 -23.17 27.42 41.06
CA LYS A 475 -23.96 27.48 39.83
C LYS A 475 -23.06 27.54 38.59
N ARG A 476 -21.98 28.33 38.62
CA ARG A 476 -21.01 28.41 37.52
C ARG A 476 -20.38 27.05 37.26
N GLU A 477 -19.91 26.38 38.31
CA GLU A 477 -19.29 25.06 38.20
C GLU A 477 -20.25 23.99 37.69
N LEU A 478 -21.52 24.02 38.11
CA LEU A 478 -22.56 23.13 37.58
C LEU A 478 -22.76 23.33 36.08
N THR A 479 -22.75 24.58 35.61
CA THR A 479 -22.87 24.86 34.17
C THR A 479 -21.67 24.36 33.38
N GLU A 480 -20.44 24.54 33.89
CA GLU A 480 -19.22 24.03 33.28
C GLU A 480 -19.23 22.49 33.20
N LEU A 481 -19.56 21.82 34.32
CA LEU A 481 -19.66 20.37 34.38
C LEU A 481 -20.76 19.85 33.45
N GLY A 482 -21.90 20.54 33.38
CA GLY A 482 -23.00 20.19 32.48
C GLY A 482 -22.62 20.29 31.00
N MET A 483 -21.76 21.23 30.61
CA MET A 483 -21.23 21.30 29.24
C MET A 483 -20.32 20.11 28.90
N MET A 484 -19.56 19.59 29.86
CA MET A 484 -18.58 18.51 29.64
C MET A 484 -19.18 17.09 29.76
N LEU A 485 -20.05 16.88 30.74
CA LEU A 485 -20.61 15.57 31.12
C LEU A 485 -22.09 15.42 30.70
N GLY A 486 -22.71 16.47 30.17
CA GLY A 486 -24.11 16.47 29.75
C GLY A 486 -25.10 16.38 30.92
N THR A 487 -26.22 15.70 30.70
CA THR A 487 -27.29 15.54 31.70
C THR A 487 -26.88 14.69 32.90
N HIS A 488 -25.78 13.94 32.78
CA HIS A 488 -25.34 13.01 33.82
C HIS A 488 -24.99 13.70 35.14
N VAL A 489 -24.58 14.97 35.10
CA VAL A 489 -24.27 15.75 36.30
C VAL A 489 -25.50 15.90 37.19
N LEU A 490 -26.70 16.07 36.62
CA LEU A 490 -27.94 16.34 37.37
C LEU A 490 -28.40 15.18 38.27
N HIS A 491 -27.86 13.98 38.06
CA HIS A 491 -28.15 12.81 38.92
C HIS A 491 -27.55 12.92 40.33
N PHE A 492 -26.81 13.98 40.65
CA PHE A 492 -26.29 14.18 42.00
C PHE A 492 -27.41 14.24 43.06
N GLN A 493 -28.63 14.64 42.70
CA GLN A 493 -29.75 14.80 43.63
C GLN A 493 -30.20 13.49 44.30
N ASP A 494 -29.98 12.36 43.64
CA ASP A 494 -30.43 11.03 44.08
C ASP A 494 -29.45 10.34 45.05
N LEU A 495 -28.27 10.93 45.28
CA LEU A 495 -27.23 10.37 46.13
C LEU A 495 -27.42 10.75 47.60
N ALA A 496 -27.25 9.78 48.50
CA ALA A 496 -27.19 10.00 49.94
C ALA A 496 -25.74 9.85 50.43
N PHE A 497 -25.22 10.87 51.11
CA PHE A 497 -23.87 10.88 51.68
C PHE A 497 -23.89 11.25 53.15
N ASP A 498 -22.84 10.85 53.86
CA ASP A 498 -22.56 11.39 55.19
C ASP A 498 -21.98 12.81 55.03
N PHE A 499 -22.53 13.77 55.77
CA PHE A 499 -22.27 15.20 55.61
C PHE A 499 -21.30 15.75 56.67
N ASN A 500 -20.73 14.88 57.50
CA ASN A 500 -19.89 15.27 58.63
C ASN A 500 -18.39 15.21 58.27
N GLU A 501 -17.97 16.01 57.29
CA GLU A 501 -16.58 16.07 56.82
C GLU A 501 -16.04 17.50 56.77
N ASP A 502 -14.73 17.64 56.98
CA ASP A 502 -14.04 18.94 56.98
C ASP A 502 -14.06 19.57 55.59
N ARG A 503 -14.25 20.89 55.54
CA ARG A 503 -14.35 21.67 54.30
C ARG A 503 -13.06 21.62 53.48
N HIS A 504 -11.91 21.42 54.12
CA HIS A 504 -10.64 21.26 53.41
C HIS A 504 -10.66 20.09 52.40
N ILE A 505 -11.32 18.99 52.74
CA ILE A 505 -11.40 17.80 51.86
C ILE A 505 -12.27 18.09 50.63
N GLN A 506 -13.32 18.90 50.80
CA GLN A 506 -14.17 19.36 49.70
C GLN A 506 -13.41 20.28 48.75
N GLU A 507 -12.55 21.16 49.26
CA GLU A 507 -11.66 22.00 48.43
C GLU A 507 -10.62 21.17 47.66
N GLU A 508 -10.06 20.12 48.28
CA GLU A 508 -9.17 19.20 47.59
C GLU A 508 -9.88 18.47 46.43
N ARG A 509 -11.13 18.06 46.63
CA ARG A 509 -11.95 17.45 45.58
C ARG A 509 -12.21 18.44 44.44
N ARG A 510 -12.54 19.69 44.75
CA ARG A 510 -12.70 20.77 43.77
C ARG A 510 -11.42 20.95 42.92
N ARG A 511 -10.25 21.02 43.57
CA ARG A 511 -8.95 21.09 42.87
C ARG A 511 -8.68 19.86 42.00
N LYS A 512 -9.08 18.66 42.46
CA LYS A 512 -8.95 17.42 41.68
C LYS A 512 -9.82 17.46 40.43
N ILE A 513 -11.08 17.86 40.57
CA ILE A 513 -12.02 18.07 39.46
C ILE A 513 -11.44 19.04 38.45
N GLU A 514 -10.91 20.18 38.89
CA GLU A 514 -10.32 21.21 38.03
C GLU A 514 -9.10 20.70 37.26
N LYS A 515 -8.22 19.91 37.90
CA LYS A 515 -7.10 19.23 37.22
C LYS A 515 -7.57 18.24 36.15
N ILE A 516 -8.67 17.54 36.38
CA ILE A 516 -9.24 16.59 35.40
C ILE A 516 -9.90 17.35 34.25
N LYS A 517 -10.62 18.45 34.52
CA LYS A 517 -11.19 19.34 33.49
C LYS A 517 -10.10 19.84 32.54
N ILE A 518 -9.00 20.39 33.08
CA ILE A 518 -7.88 20.91 32.27
C ILE A 518 -7.31 19.80 31.38
N ARG A 519 -7.05 18.61 31.93
CA ARG A 519 -6.54 17.48 31.13
C ARG A 519 -7.50 17.05 30.02
N LEU A 520 -8.81 17.11 30.26
CA LEU A 520 -9.82 16.77 29.26
C LEU A 520 -9.91 17.82 28.14
N GLU A 521 -9.77 19.11 28.48
CA GLU A 521 -9.68 20.19 27.49
C GLU A 521 -8.41 20.06 26.64
N ASP A 522 -7.26 19.80 27.27
CA ASP A 522 -5.98 19.56 26.58
C ASP A 522 -6.02 18.33 25.66
N SER A 523 -6.85 17.34 25.99
CA SER A 523 -6.95 16.10 25.22
C SER A 523 -7.75 16.25 23.92
N GLY A 524 -8.46 17.37 23.72
CA GLY A 524 -9.19 17.67 22.48
C GLY A 524 -10.52 16.92 22.36
N GLY A 525 -11.63 17.66 22.33
CA GLY A 525 -12.98 17.14 22.59
C GLY A 525 -13.83 16.66 21.41
N ALA A 526 -13.33 16.53 20.18
CA ALA A 526 -14.18 16.17 19.04
C ALA A 526 -13.52 15.18 18.08
N GLY A 527 -14.15 14.02 17.85
CA GLY A 527 -13.78 13.06 16.81
C GLY A 527 -13.32 11.66 17.26
N GLY A 528 -13.34 11.34 18.56
CA GLY A 528 -12.79 10.07 19.07
C GLY A 528 -13.39 8.80 18.46
N ALA A 529 -14.69 8.80 18.16
CA ALA A 529 -15.37 7.66 17.53
C ALA A 529 -14.91 7.42 16.07
N ASP A 530 -14.69 8.50 15.31
CA ASP A 530 -14.23 8.43 13.93
C ASP A 530 -12.77 7.95 13.87
N VAL A 531 -11.93 8.44 14.78
CA VAL A 531 -10.52 8.00 14.90
C VAL A 531 -10.42 6.52 15.25
N LEU A 532 -11.25 6.04 16.19
CA LEU A 532 -11.31 4.62 16.55
C LEU A 532 -11.69 3.77 15.34
N LYS A 533 -12.74 4.18 14.62
CA LYS A 533 -13.21 3.49 13.42
C LYS A 533 -12.13 3.47 12.32
N GLU A 534 -11.51 4.61 12.03
CA GLU A 534 -10.46 4.72 11.02
C GLU A 534 -9.24 3.85 11.38
N TYR A 535 -8.84 3.83 12.67
CA TYR A 535 -7.78 2.94 13.15
C TYR A 535 -8.12 1.47 12.93
N THR A 536 -9.34 1.05 13.26
CA THR A 536 -9.78 -0.34 13.05
C THR A 536 -9.77 -0.71 11.57
N GLU A 537 -10.33 0.12 10.69
CA GLU A 537 -10.35 -0.13 9.24
C GLU A 537 -8.93 -0.19 8.65
N ALA A 538 -8.05 0.74 9.04
CA ALA A 538 -6.67 0.75 8.57
C ALA A 538 -5.88 -0.48 9.07
N SER A 539 -6.08 -0.89 10.32
CA SER A 539 -5.43 -2.07 10.90
C SER A 539 -5.91 -3.36 10.26
N GLU A 540 -7.21 -3.50 9.99
CA GLU A 540 -7.77 -4.66 9.28
C GLU A 540 -7.21 -4.75 7.85
N ARG A 541 -7.06 -3.60 7.18
CA ARG A 541 -6.47 -3.53 5.84
C ARG A 541 -5.00 -3.98 5.84
N ASP A 542 -4.18 -3.55 6.80
CA ASP A 542 -2.79 -4.02 6.90
C ASP A 542 -2.71 -5.53 7.17
N ALA A 543 -3.55 -6.05 8.07
CA ALA A 543 -3.61 -7.48 8.35
C ALA A 543 -4.04 -8.30 7.11
N PHE A 544 -4.95 -7.77 6.29
CA PHE A 544 -5.32 -8.38 5.02
C PHE A 544 -4.15 -8.42 4.03
N LEU A 545 -3.45 -7.28 3.86
CA LEU A 545 -2.29 -7.19 2.98
C LEU A 545 -1.12 -8.10 3.43
N GLU A 546 -0.95 -8.27 4.74
CA GLU A 546 0.04 -9.21 5.31
C GLU A 546 -0.25 -10.65 4.93
N LYS A 547 -1.52 -11.07 5.02
CA LYS A 547 -1.94 -12.41 4.64
C LYS A 547 -1.77 -12.66 3.13
N GLU A 548 -2.21 -11.72 2.30
CA GLU A 548 -2.02 -11.79 0.84
C GLU A 548 -0.55 -11.89 0.46
N LEU A 549 0.31 -11.11 1.11
CA LEU A 549 1.75 -11.16 0.88
C LEU A 549 2.34 -12.54 1.20
N ALA A 550 1.94 -13.15 2.32
CA ALA A 550 2.38 -14.51 2.68
C ALA A 550 1.91 -15.56 1.65
N ASP A 551 0.67 -15.43 1.15
CA ASP A 551 0.12 -16.33 0.12
C ASP A 551 0.85 -16.17 -1.23
N LEU A 552 1.20 -14.93 -1.61
CA LEU A 552 1.99 -14.65 -2.82
C LEU A 552 3.42 -15.19 -2.69
N GLU A 553 4.08 -15.04 -1.54
CA GLU A 553 5.42 -15.59 -1.29
C GLU A 553 5.42 -17.13 -1.37
N LYS A 554 4.40 -17.78 -0.82
CA LYS A 554 4.19 -19.22 -0.94
C LYS A 554 3.97 -19.66 -2.40
N THR A 555 3.25 -18.84 -3.17
CA THR A 555 3.03 -19.10 -4.60
C THR A 555 4.33 -18.94 -5.39
N ALA A 556 5.12 -17.91 -5.09
CA ALA A 556 6.41 -17.66 -5.74
C ALA A 556 7.39 -18.82 -5.48
N THR A 557 7.52 -19.26 -4.23
CA THR A 557 8.37 -20.42 -3.87
C THR A 557 7.94 -21.69 -4.61
N SER A 558 6.64 -21.99 -4.64
CA SER A 558 6.09 -23.15 -5.38
C SER A 558 6.39 -23.08 -6.89
N LEU A 559 6.31 -21.88 -7.49
CA LEU A 559 6.65 -21.67 -8.91
C LEU A 559 8.14 -21.86 -9.17
N THR A 560 9.01 -21.38 -8.28
CA THR A 560 10.47 -21.57 -8.38
C THR A 560 10.85 -23.05 -8.30
N GLU A 561 10.25 -23.79 -7.36
CA GLU A 561 10.43 -25.25 -7.26
C GLU A 561 9.98 -25.96 -8.53
N LEU A 562 8.79 -25.64 -9.04
CA LEU A 562 8.26 -26.21 -10.28
C LEU A 562 9.18 -25.94 -11.48
N ILE A 563 9.72 -24.73 -11.61
CA ILE A 563 10.67 -24.37 -12.67
C ILE A 563 11.94 -25.22 -12.56
N SER A 564 12.48 -25.37 -11.35
CA SER A 564 13.67 -26.19 -11.10
C SER A 564 13.44 -27.67 -11.43
N ASP A 565 12.29 -28.22 -11.06
CA ASP A 565 11.90 -29.59 -11.37
C ASP A 565 11.74 -29.81 -12.89
N LEU A 566 11.13 -28.84 -13.59
CA LEU A 566 11.01 -28.88 -15.05
C LEU A 566 12.38 -28.85 -15.72
N ASP A 567 13.31 -28.03 -15.23
CA ASP A 567 14.67 -27.95 -15.76
C ASP A 567 15.48 -29.23 -15.55
N ALA A 568 15.42 -29.79 -14.34
CA ALA A 568 16.06 -31.06 -14.03
C ALA A 568 15.53 -32.15 -14.97
N ARG A 569 14.21 -32.25 -15.11
CA ARG A 569 13.57 -33.23 -16.00
C ARG A 569 13.92 -33.03 -17.47
N LEU A 570 13.90 -31.79 -17.95
CA LEU A 570 14.31 -31.43 -19.32
C LEU A 570 15.74 -31.90 -19.61
N SER A 571 16.68 -31.64 -18.69
CA SER A 571 18.08 -32.02 -18.88
C SER A 571 18.29 -33.53 -18.94
N VAL A 572 17.58 -34.29 -18.10
CA VAL A 572 17.67 -35.76 -18.05
C VAL A 572 17.07 -36.38 -19.32
N GLU A 573 15.85 -35.97 -19.69
CA GLU A 573 15.18 -36.48 -20.89
C GLU A 573 15.94 -36.12 -22.16
N PHE A 574 16.53 -34.92 -22.22
CA PHE A 574 17.35 -34.50 -23.35
C PHE A 574 18.63 -35.34 -23.50
N LYS A 575 19.39 -35.56 -22.41
CA LYS A 575 20.59 -36.41 -22.44
C LYS A 575 20.27 -37.84 -22.87
N ASN A 576 19.23 -38.44 -22.28
CA ASN A 576 18.75 -39.76 -22.65
C ASN A 576 18.30 -39.83 -24.12
N GLY A 577 17.64 -38.77 -24.61
CA GLY A 577 17.24 -38.64 -26.01
C GLY A 577 18.43 -38.58 -26.96
N VAL A 578 19.45 -37.77 -26.67
CA VAL A 578 20.67 -37.66 -27.48
C VAL A 578 21.43 -38.99 -27.55
N GLU A 579 21.50 -39.75 -26.44
CA GLU A 579 22.10 -41.09 -26.44
C GLU A 579 21.36 -42.06 -27.37
N LYS A 580 20.02 -42.08 -27.33
CA LYS A 580 19.21 -42.91 -28.23
C LYS A 580 19.38 -42.48 -29.69
N ILE A 581 19.43 -41.17 -29.97
CA ILE A 581 19.66 -40.64 -31.32
C ILE A 581 21.04 -41.09 -31.81
N ASN A 582 22.08 -41.05 -30.98
CA ASN A 582 23.43 -41.47 -31.35
C ASN A 582 23.52 -42.95 -31.75
N ILE A 583 22.77 -43.84 -31.08
CA ILE A 583 22.70 -45.26 -31.44
C ILE A 583 22.13 -45.41 -32.86
N GLN A 584 20.98 -44.79 -33.13
CA GLN A 584 20.30 -44.89 -34.44
C GLN A 584 21.09 -44.16 -35.54
N PHE A 585 21.68 -43.01 -35.21
CA PHE A 585 22.46 -42.22 -36.17
C PHE A 585 23.67 -42.99 -36.65
N ARG A 586 24.37 -43.70 -35.76
CA ARG A 586 25.47 -44.60 -36.13
C ARG A 586 25.00 -45.71 -37.07
N GLU A 587 23.86 -46.34 -36.78
CA GLU A 587 23.32 -47.44 -37.59
C GLU A 587 22.99 -46.97 -39.02
N TYR A 588 22.18 -45.90 -39.16
CA TYR A 588 21.84 -45.35 -40.48
C TYR A 588 23.05 -44.81 -41.24
N PHE A 589 24.01 -44.20 -40.53
CA PHE A 589 25.23 -43.70 -41.15
C PHE A 589 26.05 -44.84 -41.76
N ILE A 590 26.19 -45.98 -41.07
CA ILE A 590 26.88 -47.16 -41.60
C ILE A 590 26.16 -47.73 -42.82
N VAL A 591 24.83 -47.81 -42.79
CA VAL A 591 24.02 -48.30 -43.92
C VAL A 591 24.22 -47.43 -45.17
N MET A 592 24.24 -46.09 -45.01
CA MET A 592 24.41 -45.18 -46.15
C MET A 592 25.83 -45.17 -46.71
N PHE A 593 26.85 -45.07 -45.85
CA PHE A 593 28.24 -44.90 -46.28
C PHE A 593 29.04 -46.20 -46.39
N GLY A 594 28.50 -47.34 -45.94
CA GLY A 594 29.19 -48.64 -45.92
C GLY A 594 30.34 -48.69 -44.92
N GLY A 595 30.29 -47.85 -43.86
CA GLY A 595 31.32 -47.68 -42.83
C GLY A 595 31.43 -46.22 -42.34
N GLY A 596 32.33 -45.97 -41.39
CA GLY A 596 32.51 -44.65 -40.75
C GLY A 596 31.79 -44.53 -39.40
N GLU A 597 31.82 -43.34 -38.81
CA GLU A 597 31.16 -43.05 -37.52
C GLU A 597 30.61 -41.64 -37.51
N ALA A 598 29.39 -41.45 -37.01
CA ALA A 598 28.81 -40.14 -36.77
C ALA A 598 28.13 -40.11 -35.39
N ARG A 599 28.24 -38.99 -34.67
CA ARG A 599 27.63 -38.79 -33.35
C ARG A 599 27.37 -37.32 -33.06
N LEU A 600 26.45 -37.08 -32.15
CA LEU A 600 26.12 -35.80 -31.54
C LEU A 600 26.88 -35.66 -30.21
N SER A 601 27.46 -34.49 -29.98
CA SER A 601 28.12 -34.13 -28.73
C SER A 601 27.50 -32.86 -28.14
N ILE A 602 27.18 -32.89 -26.85
CA ILE A 602 26.73 -31.69 -26.12
C ILE A 602 27.98 -30.86 -25.81
N VAL A 603 28.00 -29.61 -26.26
CA VAL A 603 29.12 -28.67 -26.09
C VAL A 603 28.64 -27.37 -25.49
N THR A 604 29.42 -26.82 -24.58
CA THR A 604 29.25 -25.45 -24.10
C THR A 604 30.15 -24.56 -24.96
N PRO A 605 29.63 -23.51 -25.63
CA PRO A 605 30.45 -22.69 -26.51
C PRO A 605 31.58 -22.03 -25.72
N PRO A 606 32.86 -22.14 -26.15
CA PRO A 606 33.97 -21.53 -25.44
C PRO A 606 33.82 -20.00 -25.46
N LYS A 607 34.16 -19.35 -24.35
CA LYS A 607 34.18 -17.89 -24.20
C LYS A 607 34.86 -17.26 -25.42
N ARG A 608 34.15 -16.41 -26.16
CA ARG A 608 34.81 -15.47 -27.07
C ARG A 608 35.63 -14.56 -26.17
N LYS A 609 36.94 -14.81 -26.07
CA LYS A 609 37.87 -13.77 -25.62
C LYS A 609 37.65 -12.60 -26.55
N LYS A 610 37.06 -11.51 -26.06
CA LYS A 610 37.15 -10.23 -26.77
C LYS A 610 38.63 -10.01 -27.07
N SER A 611 38.94 -9.70 -28.31
CA SER A 611 40.29 -9.35 -28.73
C SER A 611 40.78 -8.19 -27.85
N GLU A 612 42.01 -8.26 -27.37
CA GLU A 612 42.71 -7.22 -26.58
C GLU A 612 42.59 -5.79 -27.16
N VAL A 613 42.17 -5.66 -28.42
CA VAL A 613 41.88 -4.39 -29.11
C VAL A 613 40.68 -3.62 -28.51
N ASP A 614 39.70 -4.30 -27.91
CA ASP A 614 38.54 -3.65 -27.27
C ASP A 614 38.85 -3.14 -25.84
N GLU A 615 39.84 -3.72 -25.14
CA GLU A 615 40.24 -3.30 -23.78
C GLU A 615 41.09 -2.02 -23.77
N LEU A 616 41.75 -1.70 -24.89
CA LEU A 616 42.63 -0.53 -25.01
C LEU A 616 41.88 0.77 -25.39
N LEU A 617 40.62 0.69 -25.83
CA LEU A 617 39.85 1.84 -26.29
C LEU A 617 38.98 2.49 -25.20
N ASP A 618 38.74 1.80 -24.08
CA ASP A 618 37.84 2.24 -23.03
C ASP A 618 38.63 2.46 -21.72
N GLY A 619 39.53 3.44 -21.74
CA GLY A 619 40.37 3.86 -20.60
C GLY A 619 39.60 4.57 -19.47
N GLY A 620 38.36 4.17 -19.20
CA GLY A 620 37.55 4.64 -18.08
C GLY A 620 37.41 3.56 -17.02
N GLU A 621 37.42 3.96 -15.74
CA GLU A 621 37.07 3.07 -14.62
C GLU A 621 35.65 2.51 -14.86
N ILE A 622 35.58 1.19 -15.08
CA ILE A 622 34.31 0.47 -15.23
C ILE A 622 33.58 0.56 -13.88
N SER A 623 32.40 1.18 -13.88
CA SER A 623 31.59 1.33 -12.66
C SER A 623 31.12 -0.04 -12.13
N GLU A 624 30.92 -0.17 -10.81
CA GLU A 624 30.40 -1.39 -10.18
C GLU A 624 29.03 -1.82 -10.76
N GLU A 625 28.23 -0.86 -11.22
CA GLU A 625 26.94 -1.10 -11.88
C GLU A 625 27.13 -1.77 -13.25
N GLU A 626 28.16 -1.37 -14.00
CA GLU A 626 28.49 -1.97 -15.29
C GLU A 626 29.13 -3.37 -15.12
N LEU A 627 29.84 -3.61 -14.02
CA LEU A 627 30.32 -4.94 -13.62
C LEU A 627 29.18 -5.86 -13.19
N ALA A 628 28.16 -5.32 -12.51
CA ALA A 628 26.95 -6.04 -12.11
C ALA A 628 26.05 -6.41 -13.31
N LEU A 629 25.92 -5.52 -14.30
CA LEU A 629 25.26 -5.84 -15.57
C LEU A 629 26.02 -6.91 -16.37
N ARG A 630 27.35 -6.87 -16.37
CA ARG A 630 28.20 -7.87 -17.06
C ARG A 630 28.13 -9.26 -16.42
N SER A 631 27.95 -9.35 -15.10
CA SER A 631 27.82 -10.62 -14.38
C SER A 631 26.43 -11.27 -14.51
N LEU A 632 25.40 -10.50 -14.87
CA LEU A 632 24.07 -11.05 -15.22
C LEU A 632 24.07 -11.72 -16.60
N ASP A 633 24.85 -11.21 -17.56
CA ASP A 633 25.06 -11.86 -18.87
C ASP A 633 25.88 -13.17 -18.76
N GLU A 634 26.64 -13.35 -17.67
CA GLU A 634 27.47 -14.55 -17.41
C GLU A 634 26.67 -15.75 -16.86
N ALA A 635 25.41 -15.56 -16.42
CA ALA A 635 24.61 -16.62 -15.80
C ALA A 635 23.90 -17.57 -16.79
N GLY A 636 24.05 -17.35 -18.09
CA GLY A 636 23.34 -18.08 -19.15
C GLY A 636 24.26 -18.74 -20.17
N GLU A 637 25.25 -19.53 -19.74
CA GLU A 637 26.01 -20.39 -20.67
C GLU A 637 25.11 -21.54 -21.16
N GLU A 638 24.28 -21.25 -22.17
CA GLU A 638 23.41 -22.25 -22.78
C GLU A 638 24.23 -23.31 -23.53
N GLU A 639 24.18 -24.55 -23.05
CA GLU A 639 24.67 -25.73 -23.76
C GLU A 639 24.07 -25.79 -25.18
N GLY A 640 24.77 -26.37 -26.14
CA GLY A 640 24.17 -26.76 -27.41
C GLY A 640 24.76 -28.04 -28.01
N ILE A 641 24.44 -28.34 -29.26
CA ILE A 641 24.81 -29.60 -29.93
C ILE A 641 25.79 -29.36 -31.08
N ASP A 642 26.88 -30.12 -31.07
CA ASP A 642 27.77 -30.28 -32.22
C ASP A 642 27.64 -31.67 -32.85
N ILE A 643 27.99 -31.78 -34.14
CA ILE A 643 27.86 -33.01 -34.93
C ILE A 643 29.25 -33.43 -35.41
N GLU A 644 29.71 -34.57 -34.94
CA GLU A 644 30.98 -35.17 -35.32
C GLU A 644 30.74 -36.26 -36.36
N VAL A 645 31.46 -36.20 -37.50
CA VAL A 645 31.32 -37.14 -38.62
C VAL A 645 32.69 -37.57 -39.10
N ASN A 646 32.90 -38.88 -39.22
CA ASN A 646 34.13 -39.53 -39.70
C ASN A 646 33.80 -40.52 -40.83
N LEU A 647 34.33 -40.27 -42.03
CA LEU A 647 34.12 -41.13 -43.20
C LEU A 647 35.21 -42.23 -43.31
N PRO A 648 34.88 -43.46 -43.75
CA PRO A 648 35.78 -44.62 -43.71
C PRO A 648 37.00 -44.53 -44.64
N LYS A 649 36.96 -43.65 -45.66
CA LYS A 649 38.01 -43.52 -46.69
C LYS A 649 38.63 -42.12 -46.78
N LYS A 650 38.29 -41.19 -45.88
CA LYS A 650 38.77 -39.80 -45.90
C LYS A 650 39.12 -39.33 -44.48
N LYS A 651 40.32 -38.77 -44.29
CA LYS A 651 40.73 -38.08 -43.04
C LYS A 651 40.13 -36.66 -42.96
N ILE A 652 38.82 -36.53 -43.21
CA ILE A 652 38.14 -35.25 -43.11
C ILE A 652 37.55 -35.12 -41.71
N LYS A 653 37.81 -33.99 -41.06
CA LYS A 653 37.16 -33.59 -39.82
C LYS A 653 36.31 -32.35 -40.10
N GLY A 654 35.03 -32.41 -39.75
CA GLY A 654 34.11 -31.27 -39.81
C GLY A 654 33.17 -31.29 -41.02
N LEU A 655 31.95 -30.76 -40.79
CA LEU A 655 30.82 -30.77 -41.71
C LEU A 655 31.06 -29.98 -43.02
N MET A 656 31.89 -28.92 -42.96
CA MET A 656 32.12 -28.02 -44.10
C MET A 656 32.90 -28.67 -45.27
N MET A 657 33.58 -29.79 -45.01
CA MET A 657 34.48 -30.44 -45.97
C MET A 657 33.83 -31.66 -46.66
N LEU A 658 32.55 -31.93 -46.39
CA LEU A 658 31.75 -32.98 -47.04
C LEU A 658 31.25 -32.52 -48.43
N SER A 659 31.18 -33.44 -49.40
CA SER A 659 30.57 -33.15 -50.71
C SER A 659 29.06 -32.90 -50.59
N GLY A 660 28.42 -32.26 -51.58
CA GLY A 660 26.97 -31.99 -51.55
C GLY A 660 26.11 -33.24 -51.32
N GLY A 661 26.43 -34.35 -51.98
CA GLY A 661 25.75 -35.63 -51.79
C GLY A 661 26.05 -36.29 -50.43
N GLU A 662 27.29 -36.17 -49.93
CA GLU A 662 27.68 -36.69 -48.60
C GLU A 662 27.00 -35.89 -47.46
N ARG A 663 26.82 -34.58 -47.63
CA ARG A 663 26.07 -33.72 -46.70
C ARG A 663 24.61 -34.10 -46.67
N ALA A 664 23.97 -34.21 -47.83
CA ALA A 664 22.57 -34.62 -47.94
C ALA A 664 22.33 -36.00 -47.29
N LEU A 665 23.21 -36.98 -47.51
CA LEU A 665 23.11 -38.30 -46.89
C LEU A 665 23.29 -38.27 -45.36
N THR A 666 24.23 -37.47 -44.87
CA THR A 666 24.48 -37.30 -43.42
C THR A 666 23.28 -36.61 -42.75
N SER A 667 22.74 -35.58 -43.38
CA SER A 667 21.52 -34.87 -42.98
C SER A 667 20.32 -35.82 -42.86
N ILE A 668 20.09 -36.62 -43.91
CA ILE A 668 18.99 -37.60 -43.97
C ILE A 668 19.16 -38.66 -42.87
N ALA A 669 20.37 -39.20 -42.70
CA ALA A 669 20.65 -40.18 -41.66
C ALA A 669 20.38 -39.62 -40.25
N LEU A 670 20.73 -38.35 -40.00
CA LEU A 670 20.45 -37.68 -38.72
C LEU A 670 18.96 -37.45 -38.52
N LEU A 671 18.26 -36.92 -39.52
CA LEU A 671 16.80 -36.69 -39.45
C LEU A 671 16.03 -38.00 -39.23
N PHE A 672 16.46 -39.08 -39.85
CA PHE A 672 15.87 -40.41 -39.67
C PHE A 672 16.17 -41.00 -38.28
N ALA A 673 17.39 -40.83 -37.78
CA ALA A 673 17.74 -41.23 -36.41
C ALA A 673 16.90 -40.49 -35.38
N ILE A 674 16.74 -39.17 -35.55
CA ILE A 674 15.87 -38.34 -34.72
C ILE A 674 14.42 -38.83 -34.78
N SER A 675 13.90 -39.04 -35.99
CA SER A 675 12.53 -39.49 -36.20
C SER A 675 12.26 -40.87 -35.61
N GLN A 676 13.25 -41.76 -35.49
CA GLN A 676 13.01 -43.08 -34.92
C GLN A 676 12.93 -43.09 -33.38
N VAL A 677 13.62 -42.16 -32.70
CA VAL A 677 13.60 -42.08 -31.23
C VAL A 677 12.23 -41.63 -30.73
N ASN A 678 11.57 -40.73 -31.47
CA ASN A 678 10.20 -40.34 -31.23
C ASN A 678 9.42 -40.27 -32.56
N PRO A 679 8.83 -41.38 -33.04
CA PRO A 679 8.25 -41.49 -34.38
C PRO A 679 7.02 -40.59 -34.55
N PRO A 680 7.07 -39.61 -35.50
CA PRO A 680 5.89 -38.85 -35.83
C PRO A 680 4.87 -39.75 -36.56
N PRO A 681 3.57 -39.41 -36.50
CA PRO A 681 2.52 -40.21 -37.13
C PRO A 681 2.67 -40.33 -38.65
N PHE A 682 3.24 -39.30 -39.29
CA PHE A 682 3.60 -39.30 -40.71
C PHE A 682 4.84 -38.44 -40.98
N ILE A 683 5.52 -38.69 -42.10
CA ILE A 683 6.67 -37.91 -42.59
C ILE A 683 6.48 -37.63 -44.08
N ILE A 684 6.78 -36.40 -44.49
CA ILE A 684 6.74 -35.93 -45.88
C ILE A 684 8.15 -35.64 -46.34
N LEU A 685 8.57 -36.24 -47.45
CA LEU A 685 9.91 -36.10 -48.02
C LEU A 685 9.79 -35.50 -49.41
N ASP A 686 10.09 -34.21 -49.57
CA ASP A 686 9.99 -33.47 -50.85
C ASP A 686 11.35 -33.40 -51.56
N GLU A 687 11.50 -34.20 -52.62
CA GLU A 687 12.69 -34.27 -53.49
C GLU A 687 14.01 -34.47 -52.74
N THR A 688 13.96 -35.15 -51.59
CA THR A 688 15.11 -35.47 -50.73
C THR A 688 16.15 -36.39 -51.39
N ASP A 689 15.74 -37.13 -52.41
CA ASP A 689 16.57 -38.04 -53.20
C ASP A 689 17.14 -37.41 -54.48
N ALA A 690 16.85 -36.12 -54.76
CA ALA A 690 17.24 -35.47 -56.01
C ALA A 690 18.75 -35.34 -56.22
N ALA A 691 19.53 -35.28 -55.13
CA ALA A 691 20.99 -35.15 -55.17
C ALA A 691 21.72 -36.51 -55.09
N LEU A 692 20.99 -37.64 -55.07
CA LEU A 692 21.55 -38.97 -54.91
C LEU A 692 21.84 -39.62 -56.27
N ASP A 693 22.94 -40.36 -56.35
CA ASP A 693 23.21 -41.26 -57.47
C ASP A 693 22.35 -42.54 -57.36
N GLU A 694 22.33 -43.37 -58.40
CA GLU A 694 21.50 -44.58 -58.47
C GLU A 694 21.81 -45.59 -57.35
N ALA A 695 23.09 -45.75 -57.01
CA ALA A 695 23.54 -46.66 -55.95
C ALA A 695 23.09 -46.21 -54.55
N ASN A 696 23.17 -44.91 -54.23
CA ASN A 696 22.70 -44.39 -52.95
C ASN A 696 21.18 -44.21 -52.91
N SER A 697 20.53 -44.01 -54.07
CA SER A 697 19.05 -44.01 -54.18
C SER A 697 18.43 -45.34 -53.77
N LYS A 698 19.09 -46.46 -54.11
CA LYS A 698 18.65 -47.79 -53.66
C LYS A 698 18.71 -47.95 -52.14
N LYS A 699 19.84 -47.57 -51.52
CA LYS A 699 20.01 -47.59 -50.06
C LYS A 699 19.00 -46.68 -49.36
N TYR A 700 18.73 -45.52 -49.95
CA TYR A 700 17.70 -44.60 -49.49
C TYR A 700 16.30 -45.24 -49.52
N GLY A 701 15.95 -45.94 -50.60
CA GLY A 701 14.72 -46.71 -50.69
C GLY A 701 14.60 -47.79 -49.60
N ASP A 702 15.69 -48.50 -49.29
CA ASP A 702 15.68 -49.53 -48.22
C ASP A 702 15.48 -48.90 -46.81
N MET A 703 15.98 -47.69 -46.59
CA MET A 703 15.73 -46.94 -45.35
C MET A 703 14.28 -46.45 -45.26
N ILE A 704 13.71 -45.93 -46.36
CA ILE A 704 12.29 -45.55 -46.42
C ILE A 704 11.41 -46.74 -46.05
N GLU A 705 11.71 -47.92 -46.57
CA GLU A 705 10.96 -49.13 -46.25
C GLU A 705 11.06 -49.49 -44.75
N SER A 706 12.25 -49.32 -44.16
CA SER A 706 12.48 -49.53 -42.73
C SER A 706 11.70 -48.54 -41.86
N LEU A 707 11.68 -47.25 -42.23
CA LEU A 707 10.94 -46.21 -41.53
C LEU A 707 9.42 -46.37 -41.65
N SER A 708 8.93 -46.88 -42.78
CA SER A 708 7.50 -47.10 -43.02
C SER A 708 6.85 -48.05 -41.99
N LYS A 709 7.67 -48.82 -41.26
CA LYS A 709 7.20 -49.68 -40.17
C LYS A 709 6.67 -48.88 -38.98
N TYR A 710 7.22 -47.68 -38.74
CA TYR A 710 6.91 -46.84 -37.58
C TYR A 710 6.06 -45.62 -37.93
N SER A 711 6.29 -45.01 -39.10
CA SER A 711 5.61 -43.78 -39.53
C SER A 711 5.04 -43.93 -40.94
N GLN A 712 3.93 -43.25 -41.23
CA GLN A 712 3.37 -43.17 -42.58
C GLN A 712 4.22 -42.22 -43.44
N LEU A 713 4.63 -42.63 -44.64
CA LEU A 713 5.54 -41.88 -45.49
C LEU A 713 4.82 -41.33 -46.73
N ILE A 714 5.03 -40.04 -47.00
CA ILE A 714 4.60 -39.35 -48.22
C ILE A 714 5.84 -38.86 -48.94
N LEU A 715 6.15 -39.46 -50.09
CA LEU A 715 7.34 -39.16 -50.86
C LEU A 715 6.96 -38.30 -52.06
N ILE A 716 7.58 -37.15 -52.26
CA ILE A 716 7.50 -36.41 -53.53
C ILE A 716 8.83 -36.64 -54.23
N THR A 717 8.82 -37.38 -55.33
CA THR A 717 10.05 -37.80 -56.01
C THR A 717 9.85 -37.96 -57.51
N HIS A 718 10.96 -37.85 -58.24
CA HIS A 718 11.08 -38.21 -59.65
C HIS A 718 12.06 -39.39 -59.86
N ASN A 719 12.61 -39.94 -58.78
CA ASN A 719 13.53 -41.07 -58.80
C ASN A 719 12.77 -42.41 -58.88
N ARG A 720 13.12 -43.24 -59.86
CA ARG A 720 12.44 -44.51 -60.13
C ARG A 720 12.63 -45.52 -59.00
N GLU A 721 13.80 -45.54 -58.38
CA GLU A 721 14.11 -46.47 -57.28
C GLU A 721 13.24 -46.17 -56.06
N THR A 722 13.11 -44.90 -55.68
CA THR A 722 12.26 -44.46 -54.57
C THR A 722 10.78 -44.69 -54.87
N MET A 723 10.33 -44.40 -56.10
CA MET A 723 8.94 -44.65 -56.53
C MET A 723 8.54 -46.11 -56.41
N SER A 724 9.47 -47.04 -56.71
CA SER A 724 9.20 -48.49 -56.68
C SER A 724 8.82 -49.02 -55.29
N ARG A 725 9.14 -48.27 -54.23
CA ARG A 725 8.84 -48.64 -52.84
C ARG A 725 7.46 -48.17 -52.36
N ALA A 726 6.75 -47.36 -53.13
CA ALA A 726 5.43 -46.85 -52.77
C ALA A 726 4.31 -47.82 -53.14
N GLY A 727 3.35 -48.02 -52.22
CA GLY A 727 2.16 -48.84 -52.48
C GLY A 727 1.11 -48.12 -53.34
N VAL A 728 1.13 -46.79 -53.34
CA VAL A 728 0.24 -45.92 -54.14
C VAL A 728 1.03 -44.77 -54.75
N LEU A 729 0.78 -44.48 -56.03
CA LEU A 729 1.31 -43.30 -56.72
C LEU A 729 0.20 -42.30 -57.07
N TYR A 730 0.39 -41.04 -56.70
CA TYR A 730 -0.41 -39.90 -57.14
C TYR A 730 0.35 -39.11 -58.20
N GLY A 731 -0.08 -39.21 -59.45
CA GLY A 731 0.39 -38.38 -60.54
C GLY A 731 -0.25 -36.99 -60.50
N VAL A 732 0.56 -35.95 -60.26
CA VAL A 732 0.16 -34.56 -60.43
C VAL A 732 0.52 -34.12 -61.85
N THR A 733 -0.48 -33.71 -62.62
CA THR A 733 -0.32 -33.25 -64.01
C THR A 733 -0.91 -31.86 -64.19
N MET A 734 -0.40 -31.08 -65.16
CA MET A 734 -0.99 -29.79 -65.51
C MET A 734 -2.04 -29.98 -66.59
N GLY A 735 -3.26 -29.50 -66.34
CA GLY A 735 -4.29 -29.42 -67.37
C GLY A 735 -4.03 -28.27 -68.35
N MET A 736 -4.73 -28.30 -69.50
CA MET A 736 -4.64 -27.24 -70.53
C MET A 736 -4.88 -25.83 -69.97
N GLY A 737 -5.74 -25.69 -68.96
CA GLY A 737 -6.04 -24.42 -68.28
C GLY A 737 -5.08 -24.06 -67.15
N GLY A 738 -3.85 -24.59 -67.11
CA GLY A 738 -2.81 -24.19 -66.14
C GLY A 738 -3.05 -24.60 -64.66
N GLY A 739 -4.15 -25.29 -64.36
CA GLY A 739 -4.41 -25.86 -63.03
C GLY A 739 -3.92 -27.30 -62.90
N SER A 740 -3.43 -27.68 -61.72
CA SER A 740 -3.04 -29.05 -61.38
C SER A 740 -4.27 -29.98 -61.35
N LYS A 741 -4.10 -31.18 -61.90
CA LYS A 741 -5.04 -32.31 -61.81
C LYS A 741 -4.34 -33.51 -61.18
N LEU A 742 -5.06 -34.21 -60.31
CA LEU A 742 -4.60 -35.46 -59.70
C LEU A 742 -5.07 -36.67 -60.51
N LEU A 743 -4.15 -37.61 -60.69
CA LEU A 743 -4.38 -38.97 -61.16
C LEU A 743 -3.82 -39.90 -60.09
N SER A 744 -4.48 -41.01 -59.78
CA SER A 744 -3.99 -41.98 -58.80
C SER A 744 -3.88 -43.37 -59.41
N VAL A 745 -2.83 -44.10 -59.03
CA VAL A 745 -2.60 -45.50 -59.39
C VAL A 745 -2.22 -46.23 -58.10
N ALA A 746 -3.09 -47.14 -57.64
CA ALA A 746 -2.83 -47.98 -56.47
C ALA A 746 -2.19 -49.30 -56.92
N PHE A 747 -0.91 -49.52 -56.57
CA PHE A 747 -0.18 -50.72 -56.97
C PHE A 747 -0.57 -51.93 -56.12
N GLU A 748 -0.84 -51.74 -54.83
CA GLU A 748 -1.30 -52.82 -53.93
C GLU A 748 -2.67 -53.39 -54.35
N GLU A 749 -3.58 -52.54 -54.82
CA GLU A 749 -4.89 -52.96 -55.36
C GLU A 749 -4.75 -53.64 -56.73
N ALA A 750 -3.87 -53.14 -57.59
CA ALA A 750 -3.59 -53.76 -58.89
C ALA A 750 -2.95 -55.16 -58.76
N VAL A 751 -2.08 -55.36 -57.77
CA VAL A 751 -1.42 -56.66 -57.49
C VAL A 751 -2.37 -57.67 -56.86
N THR A 752 -3.34 -57.22 -56.06
CA THR A 752 -4.38 -58.09 -55.47
C THR A 752 -5.46 -58.49 -56.47
N ILE A 753 -5.73 -57.68 -57.50
CA ILE A 753 -6.65 -58.00 -58.62
C ILE A 753 -5.97 -58.87 -59.70
N ALA A 754 -4.64 -58.80 -59.82
CA ALA A 754 -3.86 -59.56 -60.82
C ALA A 754 -3.38 -60.95 -60.33
N LYS A 755 -3.52 -61.26 -59.04
CA LYS A 755 -3.39 -62.62 -58.48
C LYS A 755 -4.76 -63.28 -58.44
#